data_AF-O13875-F1
#
_entry.id   AF-O13875-F1
#
_cell.length_a   1.000
_cell.length_b   1.000
_cell.length_c   1.000
_cell.angle_alpha   90.00
_cell.angle_beta   90.00
_cell.angle_gamma   90.00
#
_symmetry.space_group_name_H-M   'P 1'
#
loop_
_entity.id
_entity.type
_entity.pdbx_description
1 polymer ?
#
loop_
_entity_poly.entity_id
_entity_poly.type
_entity_poly.pdbx_seq_one_letter_code
_entity_poly.pdbx_strand_id
1 'polypeptide(L)'
;MGVSVLTFHVSLFLKRILSIAFFLLSLSTLLRIVNAQQYVDNNIGSMVLSDYDFAETPSVRVQRALEILRYYYEQEDVTYEEIIIQRNHAIELLRSASHDNNTDAMLYLANIEFFGLFEIIPEIEDSVKYYDMLQKANGSAFANNMMGFFYSTSFSEYASNNPALARIHWELAAKQGSLDAHQFLAYHNLIALNMPQSDEEAVKHYKFISDHLFEEECGSNVTYLKCIWPEIQDYNFAGENGMGVYGAASAYTYSDAYQALHTRSQYLREMSNSIEDWDYELMFEVAKLRLHGMYKYPRNYTVSDVLFRKVSRQYWPYTSENSVLANTPQSIISLAAQSCGYLGLLHLFDKGPLFDIDKAYWWFKRGATKNDSNSYYGLGYMAYHGLTSNGVDREKGMRLINLAVMNENPHALMFLGLIRLEEARYEEAYHLFLRAATQKSVISYKYLADCYYNGTGTSRSMISASLYYKKFVEAIRASATSMAIALEEIDEYGYFHNSFVYYLYAAQMGYALAEINAAYLMDENKFLINSVFRYFNYTQSEQEAAHDKFAYEFYSRAAAQGDIDAIFKLGDYYYYGIGTPKDYSKAYTCYKIAYEQSSIGMGLWNMAYMHEYGIGRDQDIYIARRLLDELSSNQNSYFPLKVAIFWINIHQLYIKLLKLLRLR
;
A
#
# COMPACT_ATOMS: atom_id res chain seq x y z
N MET A 1 39.94 18.51 37.36
CA MET A 1 39.83 19.52 36.28
C MET A 1 40.77 19.26 35.09
N GLY A 2 41.99 18.71 35.26
CA GLY A 2 42.91 18.47 34.12
C GLY A 2 42.44 17.41 33.10
N VAL A 3 41.75 16.35 33.53
CA VAL A 3 41.32 15.25 32.64
C VAL A 3 40.13 15.63 31.74
N SER A 4 39.25 16.53 32.17
CA SER A 4 38.07 16.94 31.38
C SER A 4 38.40 17.92 30.25
N VAL A 5 39.48 18.69 30.37
CA VAL A 5 39.90 19.62 29.31
C VAL A 5 40.58 18.86 28.16
N LEU A 6 41.36 17.82 28.48
CA LEU A 6 42.04 17.00 27.48
C LEU A 6 41.05 16.19 26.63
N THR A 7 40.03 15.57 27.25
CA THR A 7 39.01 14.80 26.53
C THR A 7 38.15 15.68 25.62
N PHE A 8 37.85 16.93 26.04
CA PHE A 8 37.12 17.89 25.22
C PHE A 8 37.91 18.30 23.97
N HIS A 9 39.21 18.57 24.10
CA HIS A 9 40.05 18.96 22.96
C HIS A 9 40.26 17.81 21.97
N VAL A 10 40.44 16.57 22.45
CA VAL A 10 40.57 15.39 21.60
C VAL A 10 39.28 15.10 20.83
N SER A 11 38.11 15.24 21.47
CA SER A 11 36.80 15.08 20.81
C SER A 11 36.57 16.13 19.71
N LEU A 12 36.90 17.40 19.98
CA LEU A 12 36.74 18.47 19.01
C LEU A 12 37.69 18.31 17.81
N PHE A 13 38.91 17.82 18.05
CA PHE A 13 39.88 17.51 17.01
C PHE A 13 39.45 16.34 16.12
N LEU A 14 38.95 15.25 16.71
CA LEU A 14 38.38 14.10 15.98
C LEU A 14 37.16 14.48 15.15
N LYS A 15 36.25 15.31 15.69
CA LYS A 15 35.09 15.82 14.94
C LYS A 15 35.51 16.65 13.73
N ARG A 16 36.56 17.47 13.85
CA ARG A 16 37.10 18.24 12.72
C ARG A 16 37.71 17.34 11.66
N ILE A 17 38.48 16.31 12.04
CA ILE A 17 39.05 15.36 11.08
C ILE A 17 37.94 14.59 10.35
N LEU A 18 36.93 14.08 11.07
CA LEU A 18 35.80 13.39 10.47
C LEU A 18 35.00 14.30 9.53
N SER A 19 34.76 15.56 9.90
CA SER A 19 34.10 16.54 9.05
C SER A 19 34.90 16.85 7.78
N ILE A 20 36.23 16.98 7.87
CA ILE A 20 37.09 17.19 6.70
C ILE A 20 37.12 15.94 5.82
N ALA A 21 37.19 14.74 6.41
CA ALA A 21 37.16 13.49 5.66
C ALA A 21 35.81 13.32 4.92
N PHE A 22 34.70 13.63 5.58
CA PHE A 22 33.37 13.64 4.96
C PHE A 22 33.27 14.67 3.84
N PHE A 23 33.85 15.87 4.03
CA PHE A 23 33.90 16.92 3.02
C PHE A 23 34.80 16.54 1.83
N LEU A 24 35.91 15.84 2.05
CA LEU A 24 36.77 15.34 0.97
C LEU A 24 36.14 14.19 0.21
N LEU A 25 35.46 13.28 0.92
CA LEU A 25 34.66 12.21 0.30
C LEU A 25 33.53 12.81 -0.53
N SER A 26 32.78 13.78 0.02
CA SER A 26 31.71 14.47 -0.68
C SER A 26 32.23 15.26 -1.88
N LEU A 27 33.37 15.93 -1.77
CA LEU A 27 33.99 16.64 -2.89
C LEU A 27 34.46 15.68 -3.99
N SER A 28 34.97 14.50 -3.61
CA SER A 28 35.37 13.47 -4.59
C SER A 28 34.18 12.88 -5.33
N THR A 29 33.06 12.65 -4.65
CA THR A 29 31.80 12.23 -5.31
C THR A 29 31.24 13.36 -6.15
N LEU A 30 31.26 14.60 -5.69
CA LEU A 30 30.82 15.76 -6.46
C LEU A 30 31.66 15.95 -7.74
N LEU A 31 32.99 15.78 -7.66
CA LEU A 31 33.86 15.86 -8.83
C LEU A 31 33.61 14.70 -9.81
N ARG A 32 33.32 13.49 -9.30
CA ARG A 32 32.92 12.36 -10.15
C ARG A 32 31.58 12.61 -10.82
N ILE A 33 30.61 13.18 -10.10
CA ILE A 33 29.30 13.57 -10.64
C ILE A 33 29.47 14.64 -11.71
N VAL A 34 30.23 15.71 -11.43
CA VAL A 34 30.49 16.78 -12.41
C VAL A 34 31.22 16.25 -13.64
N ASN A 35 32.24 15.39 -13.48
CA ASN A 35 32.93 14.80 -14.63
C ASN A 35 32.03 13.84 -15.42
N ALA A 36 31.19 13.05 -14.76
CA ALA A 36 30.21 12.19 -15.41
C ALA A 36 29.18 13.05 -16.17
N GLN A 37 28.71 14.12 -15.55
CA GLN A 37 27.73 15.04 -16.14
C GLN A 37 28.32 15.84 -17.30
N GLN A 38 29.59 16.25 -17.22
CA GLN A 38 30.28 16.91 -18.31
C GLN A 38 30.64 15.95 -19.46
N TYR A 39 30.90 14.66 -19.17
CA TYR A 39 31.04 13.62 -20.19
C TYR A 39 29.69 13.30 -20.85
N VAL A 40 28.62 13.24 -20.06
CA VAL A 40 27.22 13.16 -20.50
C VAL A 40 26.91 14.35 -21.41
N ASP A 41 27.06 15.60 -20.95
CA ASP A 41 26.76 16.80 -21.73
C ASP A 41 27.59 16.88 -23.04
N ASN A 42 28.87 16.48 -23.00
CA ASN A 42 29.75 16.51 -24.18
C ASN A 42 29.46 15.39 -25.20
N ASN A 43 28.94 14.23 -24.77
CA ASN A 43 28.63 13.10 -25.67
C ASN A 43 27.14 12.95 -25.99
N ILE A 44 26.24 13.55 -25.19
CA ILE A 44 24.78 13.48 -25.33
C ILE A 44 24.21 14.76 -25.95
N GLY A 45 24.96 15.87 -25.90
CA GLY A 45 24.61 17.11 -26.59
C GLY A 45 24.44 16.88 -28.09
N SER A 46 23.20 16.63 -28.51
CA SER A 46 22.73 16.37 -29.87
C SER A 46 23.29 15.09 -30.52
N MET A 47 22.72 13.93 -30.18
CA MET A 47 22.73 12.82 -31.14
C MET A 47 21.84 13.24 -32.31
N VAL A 48 22.47 13.80 -33.35
CA VAL A 48 21.78 14.28 -34.54
C VAL A 48 21.14 13.07 -35.22
N LEU A 49 19.81 13.01 -35.21
CA LEU A 49 19.05 12.06 -36.01
C LEU A 49 19.56 12.14 -37.45
N SER A 50 19.78 10.98 -38.07
CA SER A 50 20.23 10.94 -39.45
C SER A 50 19.12 11.41 -40.40
N ASP A 51 19.48 11.89 -41.59
CA ASP A 51 18.50 12.19 -42.64
C ASP A 51 17.59 10.98 -42.95
N TYR A 52 18.09 9.76 -42.73
CA TYR A 52 17.33 8.52 -42.84
C TYR A 52 16.23 8.43 -41.77
N ASP A 53 16.55 8.76 -40.51
CA ASP A 53 15.57 8.74 -39.42
C ASP A 53 14.46 9.79 -39.64
N PHE A 54 14.79 10.96 -40.22
CA PHE A 54 13.79 11.97 -40.58
C PHE A 54 12.93 11.60 -41.80
N ALA A 55 13.38 10.70 -42.66
CA ALA A 55 12.62 10.24 -43.82
C ALA A 55 11.53 9.20 -43.45
N GLU A 56 11.64 8.56 -42.28
CA GLU A 56 10.65 7.63 -41.75
C GLU A 56 9.35 8.36 -41.35
N THR A 57 8.21 7.67 -41.47
CA THR A 57 6.95 8.24 -40.98
C THR A 57 6.98 8.36 -39.45
N PRO A 58 6.25 9.31 -38.85
CA PRO A 58 6.25 9.48 -37.39
C PRO A 58 5.88 8.19 -36.64
N SER A 59 4.95 7.39 -37.17
CA SER A 59 4.56 6.10 -36.60
C SER A 59 5.70 5.06 -36.62
N VAL A 60 6.52 5.04 -37.67
CA VAL A 60 7.68 4.14 -37.75
C VAL A 60 8.75 4.55 -36.74
N ARG A 61 9.00 5.85 -36.58
CA ARG A 61 9.91 6.37 -35.55
C ARG A 61 9.47 5.99 -34.13
N VAL A 62 8.16 6.05 -33.83
CA VAL A 62 7.61 5.59 -32.54
C VAL A 62 7.84 4.10 -32.34
N GLN A 63 7.52 3.27 -33.33
CA GLN A 63 7.74 1.82 -33.24
C GLN A 63 9.20 1.49 -32.99
N ARG A 64 10.11 2.10 -33.75
CA ARG A 64 11.55 1.94 -33.60
C ARG A 64 12.05 2.40 -32.24
N ALA A 65 11.56 3.52 -31.73
CA ALA A 65 11.88 3.98 -30.38
C ALA A 65 11.46 2.96 -29.30
N LEU A 66 10.26 2.40 -29.41
CA LEU A 66 9.78 1.37 -28.48
C LEU A 66 10.57 0.07 -28.59
N GLU A 67 10.98 -0.32 -29.79
CA GLU A 67 11.85 -1.48 -30.00
C GLU A 67 13.22 -1.30 -29.35
N ILE A 68 13.83 -0.12 -29.52
CA ILE A 68 15.10 0.23 -28.87
C ILE A 68 14.95 0.17 -27.34
N LEU A 69 13.93 0.83 -26.80
CA LEU A 69 13.70 0.89 -25.35
C LEU A 69 13.45 -0.51 -24.75
N ARG A 70 12.66 -1.35 -25.41
CA ARG A 70 12.44 -2.74 -24.96
C ARG A 70 13.70 -3.57 -25.05
N TYR A 71 14.39 -3.52 -26.18
CA TYR A 71 15.60 -4.31 -26.42
C TYR A 71 16.67 -4.04 -25.38
N TYR A 72 16.93 -2.77 -25.07
CA TYR A 72 17.98 -2.40 -24.12
C TYR A 72 17.58 -2.55 -22.65
N TYR A 73 16.29 -2.55 -22.34
CA TYR A 73 15.79 -2.79 -20.98
C TYR A 73 15.75 -4.29 -20.62
N GLU A 74 15.65 -5.18 -21.61
CA GLU A 74 15.56 -6.64 -21.39
C GLU A 74 16.93 -7.36 -21.32
N GLN A 75 18.05 -6.68 -21.63
CA GLN A 75 19.37 -7.33 -21.79
C GLN A 75 20.31 -7.06 -20.60
N GLU A 76 20.77 -8.11 -19.93
CA GLU A 76 21.71 -8.02 -18.79
C GLU A 76 23.17 -7.75 -19.23
N ASP A 77 23.55 -8.06 -20.47
CA ASP A 77 24.94 -8.00 -20.96
C ASP A 77 25.36 -6.63 -21.54
N VAL A 78 24.46 -5.64 -21.55
CA VAL A 78 24.73 -4.33 -22.17
C VAL A 78 25.41 -3.39 -21.17
N THR A 79 26.41 -2.64 -21.63
CA THR A 79 27.07 -1.64 -20.79
C THR A 79 26.13 -0.47 -20.46
N TYR A 80 26.22 0.05 -19.23
CA TYR A 80 25.41 1.19 -18.77
C TYR A 80 25.51 2.42 -19.70
N GLU A 81 26.69 2.68 -20.28
CA GLU A 81 26.90 3.77 -21.24
C GLU A 81 26.09 3.56 -22.53
N GLU A 82 26.04 2.33 -23.04
CA GLU A 82 25.27 2.00 -24.26
C GLU A 82 23.76 2.12 -24.01
N ILE A 83 23.27 1.69 -22.84
CA ILE A 83 21.86 1.85 -22.45
C ILE A 83 21.47 3.33 -22.49
N ILE A 84 22.29 4.22 -21.93
CA ILE A 84 22.01 5.67 -21.92
C ILE A 84 21.96 6.23 -23.35
N ILE A 85 22.93 5.89 -24.20
CA ILE A 85 22.99 6.38 -25.59
C ILE A 85 21.73 5.96 -26.35
N GLN A 86 21.35 4.70 -26.24
CA GLN A 86 20.24 4.12 -26.99
C GLN A 86 18.89 4.60 -26.47
N ARG A 87 18.75 4.74 -25.15
CA ARG A 87 17.62 5.42 -24.53
C ARG A 87 17.46 6.84 -25.06
N ASN A 88 18.53 7.64 -25.07
CA ASN A 88 18.49 9.01 -25.56
C ASN A 88 18.16 9.08 -27.06
N HIS A 89 18.67 8.15 -27.87
CA HIS A 89 18.29 8.02 -29.27
C HIS A 89 16.80 7.74 -29.45
N ALA A 90 16.23 6.81 -28.66
CA ALA A 90 14.81 6.50 -28.68
C ALA A 90 13.95 7.71 -28.26
N ILE A 91 14.35 8.45 -27.23
CA ILE A 91 13.66 9.68 -26.81
C ILE A 91 13.69 10.73 -27.92
N GLU A 92 14.82 10.88 -28.62
CA GLU A 92 14.92 11.84 -29.72
C GLU A 92 14.06 11.44 -30.93
N LEU A 93 13.94 10.14 -31.24
CA LEU A 93 12.98 9.62 -32.21
C LEU A 93 11.54 9.96 -31.81
N LEU A 94 11.18 9.78 -30.53
CA LEU A 94 9.86 10.16 -30.02
C LEU A 94 9.63 11.67 -30.11
N ARG A 95 10.63 12.50 -29.74
CA ARG A 95 10.55 13.96 -29.88
C ARG A 95 10.31 14.35 -31.32
N SER A 96 11.07 13.79 -32.25
CA SER A 96 10.90 14.03 -33.68
C SER A 96 9.51 13.60 -34.20
N ALA A 97 8.97 12.48 -33.73
CA ALA A 97 7.60 12.05 -34.04
C ALA A 97 6.53 12.99 -33.43
N SER A 98 6.75 13.48 -32.21
CA SER A 98 5.89 14.44 -31.53
C SER A 98 5.85 15.79 -32.26
N HIS A 99 6.99 16.28 -32.77
CA HIS A 99 7.06 17.48 -33.61
C HIS A 99 6.22 17.37 -34.89
N ASP A 100 6.11 16.16 -35.44
CA ASP A 100 5.24 15.86 -36.59
C ASP A 100 3.77 15.59 -36.18
N ASN A 101 3.36 16.01 -34.98
CA ASN A 101 2.03 15.86 -34.41
C ASN A 101 1.55 14.41 -34.21
N ASN A 102 2.45 13.47 -33.98
CA ASN A 102 2.06 12.11 -33.63
C ASN A 102 1.60 12.02 -32.15
N THR A 103 0.34 11.61 -31.94
CA THR A 103 -0.27 11.56 -30.59
C THR A 103 0.31 10.46 -29.71
N ASP A 104 0.73 9.34 -30.28
CA ASP A 104 1.33 8.23 -29.52
C ASP A 104 2.69 8.66 -28.97
N ALA A 105 3.49 9.34 -29.80
CA ALA A 105 4.76 9.93 -29.39
C ALA A 105 4.58 10.94 -28.23
N MET A 106 3.58 11.81 -28.31
CA MET A 106 3.25 12.75 -27.23
C MET A 106 2.89 12.01 -25.94
N LEU A 107 2.08 10.95 -26.02
CA LEU A 107 1.71 10.14 -24.85
C LEU A 107 2.92 9.45 -24.23
N TYR A 108 3.76 8.81 -25.04
CA TYR A 108 4.96 8.13 -24.55
C TYR A 108 5.92 9.12 -23.89
N LEU A 109 6.20 10.26 -24.52
CA LEU A 109 7.04 11.31 -23.92
C LEU A 109 6.43 11.82 -22.62
N ALA A 110 5.14 12.14 -22.59
CA ALA A 110 4.48 12.63 -21.39
C ALA A 110 4.58 11.64 -20.22
N ASN A 111 4.41 10.34 -20.48
CA ASN A 111 4.53 9.27 -19.50
C ASN A 111 5.97 9.07 -19.04
N ILE A 112 6.93 9.06 -19.96
CA ILE A 112 8.36 8.92 -19.67
C ILE A 112 8.81 10.06 -18.75
N GLU A 113 8.50 11.31 -19.11
CA GLU A 113 8.87 12.49 -18.34
C GLU A 113 8.13 12.57 -17.00
N PHE A 114 6.88 12.09 -16.90
CA PHE A 114 6.15 12.12 -15.62
C PHE A 114 6.59 11.03 -14.65
N PHE A 115 6.64 9.79 -15.11
CA PHE A 115 6.84 8.62 -14.26
C PHE A 115 8.31 8.22 -14.14
N GLY A 116 9.20 8.86 -14.92
CA GLY A 116 10.62 8.55 -14.92
C GLY A 116 10.95 7.21 -15.58
N LEU A 117 10.12 6.76 -16.52
CA LEU A 117 10.30 5.47 -17.20
C LEU A 117 11.68 5.40 -17.85
N PHE A 118 12.28 4.21 -17.85
CA PHE A 118 13.63 3.95 -18.38
C PHE A 118 14.74 4.70 -17.61
N GLU A 119 14.63 4.78 -16.29
CA GLU A 119 15.66 5.36 -15.40
C GLU A 119 15.91 6.86 -15.64
N ILE A 120 14.84 7.59 -15.96
CA ILE A 120 14.88 9.03 -16.18
C ILE A 120 14.38 9.72 -14.93
N ILE A 121 15.01 10.84 -14.55
CA ILE A 121 14.49 11.67 -13.47
C ILE A 121 13.22 12.34 -13.98
N PRO A 122 12.08 12.26 -13.27
CA PRO A 122 10.85 12.90 -13.69
C PRO A 122 11.02 14.41 -13.89
N GLU A 123 10.59 14.91 -15.05
CA GLU A 123 10.58 16.32 -15.39
C GLU A 123 9.13 16.78 -15.60
N ILE A 124 8.54 17.28 -14.51
CA ILE A 124 7.10 17.61 -14.43
C ILE A 124 6.68 18.64 -15.49
N GLU A 125 7.47 19.71 -15.71
CA GLU A 125 7.12 20.75 -16.69
C GLU A 125 7.06 20.24 -18.12
N ASP A 126 8.01 19.39 -18.52
CA ASP A 126 8.04 18.84 -19.87
C ASP A 126 6.91 17.83 -20.08
N SER A 127 6.63 17.02 -19.05
CA SER A 127 5.46 16.15 -19.05
C SER A 127 4.15 16.92 -19.25
N VAL A 128 3.94 18.02 -18.51
CA VAL A 128 2.73 18.84 -18.62
C VAL A 128 2.56 19.40 -20.05
N LYS A 129 3.64 19.86 -20.69
CA LYS A 129 3.60 20.35 -22.07
C LYS A 129 3.14 19.27 -23.04
N TYR A 130 3.68 18.05 -22.93
CA TYR A 130 3.29 16.95 -23.82
C TYR A 130 1.85 16.50 -23.60
N TYR A 131 1.36 16.46 -22.35
CA TYR A 131 -0.05 16.16 -22.08
C TYR A 131 -0.99 17.24 -22.61
N ASP A 132 -0.64 18.52 -22.48
CA ASP A 132 -1.41 19.63 -23.04
C ASP A 132 -1.45 19.58 -24.57
N MET A 133 -0.32 19.28 -25.23
CA MET A 133 -0.26 19.03 -26.68
C MET A 133 -1.15 17.87 -27.09
N LEU A 134 -1.07 16.73 -26.38
CA LEU A 134 -1.90 15.55 -26.64
C LEU A 134 -3.39 15.86 -26.47
N GLN A 135 -3.76 16.56 -25.39
CA GLN A 135 -5.13 16.99 -25.14
C GLN A 135 -5.66 17.88 -26.28
N LYS A 136 -4.86 18.84 -26.76
CA LYS A 136 -5.24 19.72 -27.87
C LYS A 136 -5.34 18.98 -29.21
N ALA A 137 -4.54 17.93 -29.40
CA ALA A 137 -4.52 17.15 -30.64
C ALA A 137 -5.72 16.20 -30.78
N ASN A 138 -6.06 15.44 -29.74
CA ASN A 138 -7.10 14.40 -29.82
C ASN A 138 -8.09 14.35 -28.66
N GLY A 139 -7.94 15.19 -27.63
CA GLY A 139 -8.83 15.19 -26.47
C GLY A 139 -8.72 13.95 -25.58
N SER A 140 -7.59 13.24 -25.60
CA SER A 140 -7.32 12.00 -24.86
C SER A 140 -7.84 12.01 -23.42
N ALA A 141 -8.51 10.92 -23.02
CA ALA A 141 -9.04 10.73 -21.66
C ALA A 141 -7.91 10.75 -20.65
N PHE A 142 -6.80 10.11 -20.99
CA PHE A 142 -5.62 10.03 -20.15
C PHE A 142 -4.94 11.40 -20.00
N ALA A 143 -4.82 12.16 -21.10
CA ALA A 143 -4.28 13.52 -21.05
C ALA A 143 -5.15 14.43 -20.17
N ASN A 144 -6.48 14.39 -20.34
CA ASN A 144 -7.39 15.13 -19.46
C ASN A 144 -7.22 14.72 -17.99
N ASN A 145 -7.12 13.42 -17.71
CA ASN A 145 -6.91 12.93 -16.35
C ASN A 145 -5.62 13.49 -15.72
N MET A 146 -4.52 13.46 -16.47
CA MET A 146 -3.22 13.98 -16.05
C MET A 146 -3.22 15.50 -15.89
N MET A 147 -3.82 16.24 -16.82
CA MET A 147 -3.99 17.69 -16.67
C MET A 147 -4.80 18.02 -15.42
N GLY A 148 -5.85 17.25 -15.12
CA GLY A 148 -6.61 17.37 -13.88
C GLY A 148 -5.72 17.19 -12.63
N PHE A 149 -4.87 16.17 -12.66
CA PHE A 149 -3.89 15.90 -11.60
C PHE A 149 -2.89 17.06 -11.41
N PHE A 150 -2.31 17.61 -12.47
CA PHE A 150 -1.35 18.72 -12.36
C PHE A 150 -1.99 19.97 -11.78
N TYR A 151 -3.17 20.35 -12.28
CA TYR A 151 -3.92 21.50 -11.74
C TYR A 151 -4.32 21.32 -10.27
N SER A 152 -4.35 20.09 -9.76
CA SER A 152 -4.70 19.79 -8.36
C SER A 152 -3.51 19.87 -7.40
N THR A 153 -2.28 19.71 -7.88
CA THR A 153 -1.11 19.40 -7.06
C THR A 153 -0.13 20.55 -6.88
N SER A 154 -0.24 21.64 -7.65
CA SER A 154 0.65 22.81 -7.58
C SER A 154 2.14 22.53 -7.88
N PHE A 155 2.48 21.43 -8.55
CA PHE A 155 3.88 21.07 -8.83
C PHE A 155 4.45 21.66 -10.12
N SER A 156 3.60 22.29 -10.93
CA SER A 156 4.00 22.93 -12.17
C SER A 156 3.64 24.41 -12.14
N GLU A 157 4.54 25.26 -12.64
CA GLU A 157 4.27 26.66 -12.93
C GLU A 157 3.30 26.77 -14.12
N TYR A 158 3.49 25.96 -15.17
CA TYR A 158 2.60 25.91 -16.33
C TYR A 158 1.16 25.51 -15.97
N ALA A 159 1.01 24.50 -15.11
CA ALA A 159 -0.27 24.05 -14.57
C ALA A 159 -0.43 24.47 -13.10
N SER A 160 -0.30 25.77 -12.82
CA SER A 160 -0.47 26.33 -11.48
C SER A 160 -1.80 25.90 -10.84
N ASN A 161 -1.82 25.76 -9.52
CA ASN A 161 -2.99 25.26 -8.76
C ASN A 161 -4.29 25.96 -9.17
N ASN A 162 -5.14 25.24 -9.90
CA ASN A 162 -6.45 25.71 -10.30
C ASN A 162 -7.47 24.59 -10.03
N PRO A 163 -8.05 24.57 -8.83
CA PRO A 163 -8.99 23.55 -8.40
C PRO A 163 -10.19 23.37 -9.34
N ALA A 164 -10.66 24.47 -9.95
CA ALA A 164 -11.78 24.45 -10.88
C ALA A 164 -11.41 23.78 -12.21
N LEU A 165 -10.22 24.07 -12.75
CA LEU A 165 -9.73 23.38 -13.95
C LEU A 165 -9.50 21.90 -13.69
N ALA A 166 -8.87 21.57 -12.55
CA ALA A 166 -8.64 20.17 -12.16
C ALA A 166 -9.93 19.34 -12.26
N ARG A 167 -11.01 19.86 -11.68
CA ARG A 167 -12.34 19.24 -11.74
C ARG A 167 -12.88 19.12 -13.16
N ILE A 168 -12.81 20.17 -13.97
CA ILE A 168 -13.32 20.15 -15.35
C ILE A 168 -12.62 19.06 -16.18
N HIS A 169 -11.29 18.97 -16.06
CA HIS A 169 -10.52 17.96 -16.78
C HIS A 169 -10.86 16.54 -16.33
N TRP A 170 -11.01 16.29 -15.04
CA TRP A 170 -11.48 14.98 -14.56
C TRP A 170 -12.91 14.67 -14.99
N GLU A 171 -13.83 15.63 -15.00
CA GLU A 171 -15.20 15.40 -15.49
C GLU A 171 -15.22 15.04 -16.99
N LEU A 172 -14.33 15.63 -17.79
CA LEU A 172 -14.15 15.26 -19.19
C LEU A 172 -13.57 13.85 -19.33
N ALA A 173 -12.51 13.53 -18.59
CA ALA A 173 -11.90 12.19 -18.61
C ALA A 173 -12.85 11.10 -18.12
N ALA A 174 -13.64 11.38 -17.08
CA ALA A 174 -14.66 10.47 -16.54
C ALA A 174 -15.76 10.19 -17.57
N LYS A 175 -16.24 11.21 -18.29
CA LYS A 175 -17.20 11.02 -19.40
C LYS A 175 -16.64 10.17 -20.55
N GLN A 176 -15.32 10.14 -20.71
CA GLN A 176 -14.65 9.29 -21.70
C GLN A 176 -14.36 7.87 -21.17
N GLY A 177 -14.74 7.55 -19.94
CA GLY A 177 -14.60 6.22 -19.35
C GLY A 177 -13.38 6.03 -18.44
N SER A 178 -12.65 7.10 -18.09
CA SER A 178 -11.51 6.98 -17.16
C SER A 178 -11.99 6.69 -15.74
N LEU A 179 -11.69 5.48 -15.24
CA LEU A 179 -11.94 5.10 -13.85
C LEU A 179 -11.07 5.90 -12.86
N ASP A 180 -9.86 6.29 -13.26
CA ASP A 180 -8.97 7.13 -12.44
C ASP A 180 -9.60 8.50 -12.21
N ALA A 181 -10.14 9.11 -13.26
CA ALA A 181 -10.82 10.39 -13.16
C ALA A 181 -12.04 10.32 -12.25
N HIS A 182 -12.82 9.24 -12.34
CA HIS A 182 -13.90 8.98 -11.39
C HIS A 182 -13.38 8.87 -9.95
N GLN A 183 -12.25 8.21 -9.72
CA GLN A 183 -11.70 8.02 -8.38
C GLN A 183 -11.13 9.33 -7.80
N PHE A 184 -10.45 10.15 -8.61
CA PHE A 184 -10.04 11.50 -8.23
C PHE A 184 -11.24 12.34 -7.82
N LEU A 185 -12.28 12.42 -8.66
CA LEU A 185 -13.50 13.15 -8.33
C LEU A 185 -14.15 12.61 -7.05
N ALA A 186 -14.21 11.28 -6.88
CA ALA A 186 -14.85 10.67 -5.73
C ALA A 186 -14.13 11.02 -4.42
N TYR A 187 -12.81 10.85 -4.39
CA TYR A 187 -11.99 11.12 -3.21
C TYR A 187 -11.96 12.61 -2.87
N HIS A 188 -11.76 13.48 -3.87
CA HIS A 188 -11.69 14.92 -3.65
C HIS A 188 -13.01 15.50 -3.14
N ASN A 189 -14.16 15.01 -3.62
CA ASN A 189 -15.47 15.39 -3.08
C ASN A 189 -15.68 14.85 -1.65
N LEU A 190 -15.12 13.69 -1.31
CA LEU A 190 -15.27 13.09 0.02
C LEU A 190 -14.51 13.86 1.11
N ILE A 191 -13.28 14.30 0.81
CA ILE A 191 -12.41 14.97 1.79
C ILE A 191 -12.35 16.50 1.65
N ALA A 192 -13.14 17.07 0.72
CA ALA A 192 -13.14 18.50 0.41
C ALA A 192 -11.81 19.05 -0.12
N LEU A 193 -11.07 18.25 -0.89
CA LEU A 193 -9.77 18.64 -1.45
C LEU A 193 -9.97 19.33 -2.79
N ASN A 194 -9.57 20.61 -2.90
CA ASN A 194 -9.72 21.41 -4.12
C ASN A 194 -11.20 21.60 -4.57
N MET A 195 -12.18 21.11 -3.82
CA MET A 195 -13.59 21.30 -4.11
C MET A 195 -14.42 21.22 -2.84
N PRO A 196 -15.63 21.83 -2.79
CA PRO A 196 -16.52 21.68 -1.65
C PRO A 196 -16.84 20.21 -1.40
N GLN A 197 -16.96 19.83 -0.13
CA GLN A 197 -17.38 18.48 0.23
C GLN A 197 -18.76 18.17 -0.35
N SER A 198 -18.89 17.02 -1.01
CA SER A 198 -20.16 16.53 -1.52
C SER A 198 -20.20 15.02 -1.44
N ASP A 199 -20.78 14.51 -0.35
CA ASP A 199 -20.96 13.06 -0.17
C ASP A 199 -21.86 12.45 -1.27
N GLU A 200 -22.76 13.24 -1.85
CA GLU A 200 -23.61 12.81 -2.97
C GLU A 200 -22.84 12.62 -4.28
N GLU A 201 -21.87 13.49 -4.58
CA GLU A 201 -21.02 13.33 -5.77
C GLU A 201 -19.97 12.25 -5.55
N ALA A 202 -19.40 12.18 -4.33
CA ALA A 202 -18.45 11.14 -3.96
C ALA A 202 -19.05 9.74 -4.13
N VAL A 203 -20.27 9.52 -3.60
CA VAL A 203 -20.91 8.20 -3.70
C VAL A 203 -21.27 7.84 -5.14
N LYS A 204 -21.69 8.80 -5.98
CA LYS A 204 -22.01 8.54 -7.40
C LYS A 204 -20.81 7.99 -8.15
N HIS A 205 -19.65 8.60 -7.98
CA HIS A 205 -18.43 8.17 -8.66
C HIS A 205 -17.89 6.86 -8.11
N TYR A 206 -17.83 6.70 -6.78
CA TYR A 206 -17.41 5.44 -6.19
C TYR A 206 -18.35 4.27 -6.54
N LYS A 207 -19.66 4.52 -6.58
CA LYS A 207 -20.64 3.54 -7.02
C LYS A 207 -20.42 3.14 -8.48
N PHE A 208 -20.22 4.12 -9.37
CA PHE A 208 -19.95 3.86 -10.79
C PHE A 208 -18.73 2.95 -10.97
N ILE A 209 -17.62 3.26 -10.29
CA ILE A 209 -16.42 2.42 -10.32
C ILE A 209 -16.73 1.03 -9.76
N SER A 210 -17.43 0.97 -8.62
CA SER A 210 -17.76 -0.29 -7.96
C SER A 210 -18.62 -1.21 -8.83
N ASP A 211 -19.63 -0.68 -9.51
CA ASP A 211 -20.49 -1.46 -10.39
C ASP A 211 -19.72 -1.93 -11.63
N HIS A 212 -18.89 -1.06 -12.22
CA HIS A 212 -18.03 -1.42 -13.36
C HIS A 212 -17.04 -2.56 -13.00
N LEU A 213 -16.32 -2.43 -11.89
CA LEU A 213 -15.40 -3.48 -11.41
C LEU A 213 -16.13 -4.77 -11.06
N PHE A 214 -17.35 -4.68 -10.53
CA PHE A 214 -18.14 -5.85 -10.18
C PHE A 214 -18.57 -6.62 -11.43
N GLU A 215 -18.97 -5.92 -12.50
CA GLU A 215 -19.32 -6.51 -13.79
C GLU A 215 -18.11 -7.12 -14.51
N GLU A 216 -16.98 -6.41 -14.53
CA GLU A 216 -15.76 -6.83 -15.23
C GLU A 216 -15.00 -7.94 -14.49
N GLU A 217 -14.80 -7.78 -13.17
CA GLU A 217 -13.99 -8.70 -12.38
C GLU A 217 -14.82 -9.76 -11.65
N CYS A 218 -15.80 -9.38 -10.81
CA CYS A 218 -16.44 -10.35 -9.91
C CYS A 218 -17.53 -11.21 -10.61
N GLY A 219 -18.19 -10.71 -11.65
CA GLY A 219 -19.31 -11.38 -12.32
C GLY A 219 -20.57 -11.53 -11.46
N SER A 220 -21.67 -12.02 -12.04
CA SER A 220 -23.00 -12.08 -11.39
C SER A 220 -23.07 -12.95 -10.13
N ASN A 221 -22.12 -13.87 -9.96
CA ASN A 221 -22.05 -14.77 -8.82
C ASN A 221 -20.74 -14.47 -8.09
N VAL A 222 -20.76 -14.45 -6.75
CA VAL A 222 -19.66 -14.26 -5.75
C VAL A 222 -18.45 -15.21 -5.93
N THR A 223 -17.99 -15.40 -7.15
CA THR A 223 -17.28 -16.61 -7.62
C THR A 223 -15.93 -16.28 -8.21
N TYR A 224 -15.53 -15.01 -8.19
CA TYR A 224 -14.23 -14.62 -8.71
C TYR A 224 -13.14 -14.68 -7.65
N LEU A 225 -12.04 -15.36 -7.99
CA LEU A 225 -10.94 -15.62 -7.06
C LEU A 225 -10.31 -14.34 -6.50
N LYS A 226 -10.21 -13.24 -7.26
CA LYS A 226 -9.72 -11.95 -6.71
C LYS A 226 -10.61 -11.41 -5.60
N CYS A 227 -11.91 -11.66 -5.68
CA CYS A 227 -12.88 -11.16 -4.70
C CYS A 227 -12.96 -12.11 -3.47
N ILE A 228 -12.55 -13.37 -3.62
CA ILE A 228 -12.41 -14.37 -2.54
C ILE A 228 -11.10 -14.18 -1.78
N TRP A 229 -9.99 -14.01 -2.50
CA TRP A 229 -8.64 -13.79 -1.99
C TRP A 229 -8.07 -12.48 -2.56
N PRO A 230 -8.43 -11.33 -1.98
CA PRO A 230 -7.87 -10.05 -2.40
C PRO A 230 -6.36 -10.04 -2.20
N GLU A 231 -5.64 -9.28 -3.02
CA GLU A 231 -4.21 -9.11 -2.83
C GLU A 231 -3.90 -8.48 -1.47
N ILE A 232 -2.86 -8.99 -0.80
CA ILE A 232 -2.36 -8.38 0.42
C ILE A 232 -1.61 -7.12 0.01
N GLN A 233 -2.08 -5.96 0.46
CA GLN A 233 -1.44 -4.68 0.16
C GLN A 233 -0.15 -4.55 1.00
N ASP A 234 1.00 -4.77 0.38
CA ASP A 234 2.35 -4.66 0.98
C ASP A 234 3.22 -3.60 0.29
N TYR A 235 2.60 -2.59 -0.30
CA TYR A 235 3.27 -1.50 -1.01
C TYR A 235 3.86 -0.43 -0.07
N ASN A 236 4.33 -0.81 1.11
CA ASN A 236 4.86 0.12 2.11
C ASN A 236 6.38 0.22 1.98
N PHE A 237 6.89 1.35 1.49
CA PHE A 237 8.33 1.64 1.51
C PHE A 237 8.79 2.11 2.90
N ALA A 238 7.93 2.78 3.66
CA ALA A 238 8.31 3.39 4.92
C ALA A 238 8.91 2.36 5.89
N GLY A 239 10.14 2.61 6.35
CA GLY A 239 10.89 1.72 7.25
C GLY A 239 11.46 0.46 6.58
N GLU A 240 12.11 0.59 5.41
CA GLU A 240 13.02 -0.34 4.69
C GLU A 240 12.59 -1.82 4.49
N ASN A 241 11.49 -2.29 5.06
CA ASN A 241 11.03 -3.69 5.00
C ASN A 241 9.49 -3.84 5.12
N GLY A 242 8.73 -2.79 4.81
CA GLY A 242 7.27 -2.78 5.02
C GLY A 242 6.85 -2.65 6.49
N MET A 243 7.72 -2.06 7.32
CA MET A 243 7.58 -2.07 8.77
C MET A 243 6.97 -0.77 9.33
N GLY A 244 6.57 0.16 8.47
CA GLY A 244 5.98 1.44 8.86
C GLY A 244 7.03 2.54 9.03
N VAL A 245 6.55 3.77 9.23
CA VAL A 245 7.37 5.00 9.12
C VAL A 245 8.51 5.10 10.15
N TYR A 246 8.49 4.27 11.19
CA TYR A 246 9.56 4.18 12.19
C TYR A 246 10.26 2.80 12.24
N GLY A 247 9.94 1.88 11.32
CA GLY A 247 10.58 0.56 11.20
C GLY A 247 9.99 -0.53 12.11
N ALA A 248 10.69 -1.67 12.22
CA ALA A 248 10.23 -2.98 12.74
C ALA A 248 9.42 -2.97 14.05
N ALA A 249 9.67 -2.01 14.92
CA ALA A 249 9.15 -1.98 16.29
C ALA A 249 7.88 -1.11 16.47
N SER A 250 7.35 -0.52 15.40
CA SER A 250 6.65 0.77 15.54
C SER A 250 5.16 0.81 15.33
N ALA A 251 4.55 -0.05 14.52
CA ALA A 251 3.12 0.09 14.23
C ALA A 251 2.53 -1.11 13.54
N TYR A 252 3.31 -1.75 12.66
CA TYR A 252 2.76 -2.76 11.78
C TYR A 252 2.60 -4.16 12.41
N THR A 253 2.65 -4.35 13.73
CA THR A 253 2.57 -5.71 14.34
C THR A 253 1.28 -6.50 14.01
N TYR A 254 0.26 -5.87 13.40
CA TYR A 254 -1.06 -6.48 13.16
C TYR A 254 -1.60 -6.41 11.74
N SER A 255 -0.89 -5.83 10.76
CA SER A 255 -1.42 -5.83 9.39
C SER A 255 -1.32 -7.23 8.76
N ASP A 256 -2.21 -7.54 7.83
CA ASP A 256 -2.17 -8.83 7.10
C ASP A 256 -0.82 -8.97 6.36
N ALA A 257 -0.28 -7.85 5.85
CA ALA A 257 1.05 -7.78 5.24
C ALA A 257 2.18 -8.04 6.24
N TYR A 258 2.14 -7.50 7.46
CA TYR A 258 3.16 -7.81 8.47
C TYR A 258 3.07 -9.23 8.97
N GLN A 259 1.87 -9.76 9.21
CA GLN A 259 1.72 -11.18 9.57
C GLN A 259 2.31 -12.05 8.46
N ALA A 260 2.00 -11.76 7.20
CA ALA A 260 2.63 -12.34 6.04
C ALA A 260 4.16 -12.11 5.96
N LEU A 261 4.68 -10.96 6.40
CA LEU A 261 6.11 -10.63 6.44
C LEU A 261 6.84 -11.27 7.62
N HIS A 262 6.17 -11.50 8.76
CA HIS A 262 6.73 -12.25 9.87
C HIS A 262 6.88 -13.71 9.44
N THR A 263 5.85 -14.25 8.78
CA THR A 263 5.92 -15.46 7.97
C THR A 263 7.03 -15.35 6.92
N ARG A 264 7.28 -14.20 6.25
CA ARG A 264 8.41 -13.97 5.32
C ARG A 264 9.77 -14.09 6.02
N SER A 265 9.97 -13.56 7.22
CA SER A 265 11.28 -13.63 7.90
C SER A 265 11.62 -15.06 8.31
N GLN A 266 10.60 -15.83 8.68
CA GLN A 266 10.70 -17.27 8.89
C GLN A 266 10.90 -18.00 7.55
N TYR A 267 10.14 -17.64 6.53
CA TYR A 267 10.20 -18.19 5.17
C TYR A 267 11.55 -17.94 4.47
N LEU A 268 12.13 -16.74 4.53
CA LEU A 268 13.45 -16.45 3.94
C LEU A 268 14.54 -17.21 4.67
N ARG A 269 14.41 -17.37 6.00
CA ARG A 269 15.30 -18.21 6.81
C ARG A 269 15.13 -19.70 6.48
N GLU A 270 13.95 -20.10 6.01
CA GLU A 270 13.64 -21.48 5.63
C GLU A 270 13.77 -21.76 4.10
N MET A 271 13.80 -20.75 3.23
CA MET A 271 14.01 -20.89 1.78
C MET A 271 15.46 -21.21 1.42
N SER A 272 16.41 -20.96 2.31
CA SER A 272 17.73 -21.57 2.18
C SER A 272 17.65 -23.10 2.27
N ASN A 273 16.55 -23.65 2.82
CA ASN A 273 16.29 -25.06 2.95
C ASN A 273 15.30 -25.53 1.88
N SER A 274 15.27 -26.84 1.64
CA SER A 274 14.33 -27.42 0.69
C SER A 274 12.89 -27.27 1.21
N ILE A 275 11.89 -27.27 0.31
CA ILE A 275 10.46 -27.25 0.70
C ILE A 275 10.10 -28.42 1.64
N GLU A 276 10.93 -29.46 1.70
CA GLU A 276 10.74 -30.63 2.56
C GLU A 276 11.12 -30.37 4.02
N ASP A 277 11.87 -29.30 4.30
CA ASP A 277 12.35 -28.94 5.64
C ASP A 277 11.42 -27.95 6.37
N TRP A 278 10.37 -27.46 5.71
CA TRP A 278 9.48 -26.44 6.27
C TRP A 278 8.50 -27.04 7.29
N ASP A 279 8.18 -26.26 8.32
CA ASP A 279 7.04 -26.57 9.18
C ASP A 279 5.73 -26.52 8.37
N TYR A 280 4.78 -27.38 8.70
CA TYR A 280 3.46 -27.41 8.07
C TYR A 280 2.63 -26.17 8.39
N GLU A 281 2.84 -25.55 9.56
CA GLU A 281 2.25 -24.25 9.89
C GLU A 281 2.75 -23.16 8.93
N LEU A 282 4.06 -23.11 8.69
CA LEU A 282 4.64 -22.19 7.70
C LEU A 282 4.12 -22.50 6.29
N MET A 283 4.12 -23.78 5.89
CA MET A 283 3.67 -24.20 4.57
C MET A 283 2.22 -23.80 4.31
N PHE A 284 1.35 -23.90 5.31
CA PHE A 284 -0.04 -23.48 5.25
C PHE A 284 -0.17 -21.96 5.06
N GLU A 285 0.56 -21.16 5.82
CA GLU A 285 0.53 -19.70 5.70
C GLU A 285 1.12 -19.22 4.36
N VAL A 286 2.20 -19.85 3.88
CA VAL A 286 2.75 -19.58 2.54
C VAL A 286 1.75 -19.98 1.44
N ALA A 287 1.01 -21.07 1.62
CA ALA A 287 -0.01 -21.47 0.66
C ALA A 287 -1.15 -20.44 0.56
N LYS A 288 -1.64 -19.93 1.71
CA LYS A 288 -2.60 -18.81 1.76
C LYS A 288 -2.04 -17.56 1.11
N LEU A 289 -0.80 -17.22 1.44
CA LEU A 289 -0.11 -16.07 0.85
C LEU A 289 -0.07 -16.13 -0.67
N ARG A 290 0.21 -17.31 -1.24
CA ARG A 290 0.20 -17.52 -2.71
C ARG A 290 -1.20 -17.46 -3.33
N LEU A 291 -2.29 -17.67 -2.56
CA LEU A 291 -3.67 -17.45 -3.03
C LEU A 291 -4.00 -15.97 -3.14
N HIS A 292 -3.64 -15.19 -2.11
CA HIS A 292 -3.87 -13.75 -2.10
C HIS A 292 -2.97 -13.05 -3.12
N GLY A 293 -1.68 -13.38 -3.12
CA GLY A 293 -0.64 -12.61 -3.79
C GLY A 293 -0.24 -11.39 -2.98
N MET A 294 0.98 -10.93 -3.22
CA MET A 294 1.52 -9.65 -2.77
C MET A 294 2.60 -9.20 -3.75
N TYR A 295 3.09 -7.97 -3.65
CA TYR A 295 4.06 -7.39 -4.59
C TYR A 295 5.27 -8.31 -4.84
N LYS A 296 5.98 -8.72 -3.78
CA LYS A 296 7.18 -9.60 -3.92
C LYS A 296 6.83 -11.07 -4.19
N TYR A 297 5.59 -11.47 -3.97
CA TYR A 297 5.14 -12.85 -4.14
C TYR A 297 3.85 -12.86 -4.97
N PRO A 298 3.98 -12.77 -6.30
CA PRO A 298 2.81 -12.73 -7.15
C PRO A 298 1.98 -13.98 -6.93
N ARG A 299 0.67 -13.79 -7.11
CA ARG A 299 -0.32 -14.84 -6.93
C ARG A 299 0.01 -16.05 -7.79
N ASN A 300 0.02 -17.24 -7.19
CA ASN A 300 0.23 -18.49 -7.93
C ASN A 300 -0.61 -19.63 -7.35
N TYR A 301 -1.73 -19.87 -8.00
CA TYR A 301 -2.68 -20.93 -7.62
C TYR A 301 -2.09 -22.34 -7.71
N THR A 302 -1.20 -22.60 -8.67
CA THR A 302 -0.60 -23.94 -8.83
C THR A 302 0.35 -24.27 -7.68
N VAL A 303 1.19 -23.30 -7.28
CA VAL A 303 2.07 -23.47 -6.12
C VAL A 303 1.25 -23.62 -4.84
N SER A 304 0.18 -22.83 -4.70
CA SER A 304 -0.72 -22.93 -3.56
C SER A 304 -1.38 -24.31 -3.44
N ASP A 305 -1.92 -24.86 -4.55
CA ASP A 305 -2.47 -26.23 -4.60
C ASP A 305 -1.46 -27.28 -4.15
N VAL A 306 -0.21 -27.19 -4.63
CA VAL A 306 0.87 -28.13 -4.25
C VAL A 306 1.16 -28.07 -2.75
N LEU A 307 1.24 -26.87 -2.17
CA LEU A 307 1.52 -26.69 -0.74
C LEU A 307 0.37 -27.19 0.13
N PHE A 308 -0.87 -26.82 -0.16
CA PHE A 308 -2.03 -27.33 0.60
C PHE A 308 -2.16 -28.85 0.50
N ARG A 309 -1.82 -29.46 -0.65
CA ARG A 309 -1.79 -30.91 -0.78
C ARG A 309 -0.76 -31.54 0.15
N LYS A 310 0.45 -30.97 0.24
CA LYS A 310 1.48 -31.45 1.17
C LYS A 310 1.03 -31.37 2.63
N VAL A 311 0.37 -30.28 3.04
CA VAL A 311 -0.20 -30.14 4.39
C VAL A 311 -1.33 -31.15 4.61
N SER A 312 -2.26 -31.31 3.66
CA SER A 312 -3.38 -32.25 3.77
C SER A 312 -2.93 -33.72 3.91
N ARG A 313 -1.81 -34.10 3.28
CA ARG A 313 -1.23 -35.45 3.32
C ARG A 313 -0.70 -35.86 4.69
N GLN A 314 -0.46 -34.91 5.59
CA GLN A 314 -0.09 -35.19 6.99
C GLN A 314 -1.20 -35.85 7.80
N TYR A 315 -2.44 -35.78 7.30
CA TYR A 315 -3.55 -36.51 7.89
C TYR A 315 -4.17 -37.51 6.91
N TRP A 316 -4.30 -37.16 5.62
CA TRP A 316 -4.81 -38.04 4.56
C TRP A 316 -3.73 -38.39 3.53
N PRO A 317 -2.83 -39.34 3.81
CA PRO A 317 -1.68 -39.64 2.95
C PRO A 317 -2.06 -40.25 1.59
N TYR A 318 -3.13 -41.05 1.54
CA TYR A 318 -3.57 -41.73 0.32
C TYR A 318 -4.82 -41.09 -0.27
N THR A 319 -5.11 -41.42 -1.52
CA THR A 319 -6.31 -40.98 -2.23
C THR A 319 -7.59 -41.68 -1.75
N SER A 320 -7.49 -42.73 -0.93
CA SER A 320 -8.67 -43.39 -0.36
C SER A 320 -9.28 -42.54 0.78
N GLU A 321 -10.61 -42.53 0.88
CA GLU A 321 -11.32 -41.74 1.92
C GLU A 321 -11.02 -42.22 3.35
N ASN A 322 -10.74 -43.51 3.52
CA ASN A 322 -10.60 -44.14 4.85
C ASN A 322 -9.16 -44.13 5.37
N SER A 323 -8.19 -43.69 4.58
CA SER A 323 -6.80 -43.70 5.03
C SER A 323 -6.47 -42.41 5.76
N VAL A 324 -6.45 -42.51 7.08
CA VAL A 324 -6.02 -41.45 7.99
C VAL A 324 -4.81 -41.91 8.79
N LEU A 325 -3.90 -41.00 9.08
CA LEU A 325 -2.78 -41.27 9.99
C LEU A 325 -3.29 -41.28 11.45
N ALA A 326 -2.95 -42.35 12.18
CA ALA A 326 -3.26 -42.46 13.60
C ALA A 326 -2.29 -41.63 14.44
N ASN A 327 -2.75 -41.13 15.59
CA ASN A 327 -1.96 -40.33 16.55
C ASN A 327 -1.43 -38.98 16.01
N THR A 328 -2.05 -38.41 14.98
CA THR A 328 -1.71 -37.06 14.50
C THR A 328 -2.12 -35.98 15.53
N PRO A 329 -1.23 -35.01 15.85
CA PRO A 329 -1.57 -33.87 16.69
C PRO A 329 -2.80 -33.09 16.20
N GLN A 330 -3.59 -32.56 17.14
CA GLN A 330 -4.83 -31.84 16.80
C GLN A 330 -4.58 -30.58 15.94
N SER A 331 -3.46 -29.88 16.14
CA SER A 331 -3.07 -28.73 15.32
C SER A 331 -2.90 -29.10 13.84
N ILE A 332 -2.22 -30.21 13.57
CA ILE A 332 -2.02 -30.74 12.21
C ILE A 332 -3.35 -31.20 11.61
N ILE A 333 -4.23 -31.83 12.39
CA ILE A 333 -5.57 -32.21 11.91
C ILE A 333 -6.37 -30.98 11.48
N SER A 334 -6.34 -29.89 12.27
CA SER A 334 -7.02 -28.65 11.88
C SER A 334 -6.42 -28.00 10.63
N LEU A 335 -5.10 -27.94 10.52
CA LEU A 335 -4.43 -27.38 9.33
C LEU A 335 -4.71 -28.21 8.08
N ALA A 336 -4.68 -29.53 8.18
CA ALA A 336 -5.02 -30.43 7.09
C ALA A 336 -6.48 -30.25 6.64
N ALA A 337 -7.41 -30.09 7.59
CA ALA A 337 -8.82 -29.85 7.30
C ALA A 337 -9.06 -28.51 6.61
N GLN A 338 -8.44 -27.42 7.12
CA GLN A 338 -8.50 -26.10 6.49
C GLN A 338 -7.88 -26.12 5.09
N SER A 339 -6.76 -26.81 4.91
CA SER A 339 -6.11 -27.00 3.61
C SER A 339 -7.05 -27.65 2.60
N CYS A 340 -7.83 -28.65 3.01
CA CYS A 340 -8.85 -29.26 2.16
C CYS A 340 -9.96 -28.26 1.80
N GLY A 341 -10.37 -27.40 2.73
CA GLY A 341 -11.30 -26.31 2.47
C GLY A 341 -10.79 -25.36 1.39
N TYR A 342 -9.54 -24.88 1.50
CA TYR A 342 -8.91 -24.02 0.50
C TYR A 342 -8.76 -24.71 -0.86
N LEU A 343 -8.30 -25.97 -0.88
CA LEU A 343 -8.20 -26.77 -2.12
C LEU A 343 -9.56 -26.91 -2.80
N GLY A 344 -10.62 -27.18 -2.03
CA GLY A 344 -11.97 -27.26 -2.58
C GLY A 344 -12.43 -25.94 -3.18
N LEU A 345 -12.21 -24.81 -2.49
CA LEU A 345 -12.57 -23.48 -3.01
C LEU A 345 -11.78 -23.16 -4.29
N LEU A 346 -10.50 -23.52 -4.33
CA LEU A 346 -9.63 -23.29 -5.47
C LEU A 346 -10.12 -24.08 -6.69
N HIS A 347 -10.39 -25.37 -6.53
CA HIS A 347 -10.92 -26.22 -7.60
C HIS A 347 -12.35 -25.85 -8.04
N LEU A 348 -13.14 -25.22 -7.17
CA LEU A 348 -14.52 -24.82 -7.47
C LEU A 348 -14.62 -23.48 -8.21
N PHE A 349 -13.81 -22.49 -7.80
CA PHE A 349 -13.93 -21.10 -8.26
C PHE A 349 -12.83 -20.67 -9.22
N ASP A 350 -11.77 -21.46 -9.41
CA ASP A 350 -10.84 -21.22 -10.52
C ASP A 350 -11.56 -21.33 -11.86
N LYS A 351 -11.31 -20.39 -12.77
CA LYS A 351 -11.74 -20.48 -14.19
C LYS A 351 -10.63 -21.03 -15.09
N GLY A 352 -9.46 -21.31 -14.50
CA GLY A 352 -8.26 -21.82 -15.17
C GLY A 352 -8.10 -23.35 -15.07
N PRO A 353 -6.85 -23.85 -15.12
CA PRO A 353 -6.54 -25.27 -15.26
C PRO A 353 -6.84 -26.10 -14.01
N LEU A 354 -7.09 -25.47 -12.86
CA LEU A 354 -7.44 -26.18 -11.64
C LEU A 354 -8.95 -26.41 -11.51
N PHE A 355 -9.79 -25.81 -12.36
CA PHE A 355 -11.24 -26.02 -12.29
C PHE A 355 -11.60 -27.50 -12.40
N ASP A 356 -12.19 -28.07 -11.34
CA ASP A 356 -12.62 -29.47 -11.30
C ASP A 356 -13.63 -29.65 -10.16
N ILE A 357 -14.91 -29.72 -10.53
CA ILE A 357 -16.03 -29.87 -9.59
C ILE A 357 -15.91 -31.15 -8.76
N ASP A 358 -15.52 -32.27 -9.37
CA ASP A 358 -15.43 -33.56 -8.68
C ASP A 358 -14.28 -33.56 -7.67
N LYS A 359 -13.12 -33.00 -8.03
CA LYS A 359 -12.02 -32.77 -7.08
C LYS A 359 -12.42 -31.81 -5.97
N ALA A 360 -13.12 -30.72 -6.29
CA ALA A 360 -13.59 -29.78 -5.28
C ALA A 360 -14.49 -30.46 -4.24
N TYR A 361 -15.50 -31.21 -4.70
CA TYR A 361 -16.38 -32.00 -3.84
C TYR A 361 -15.58 -32.98 -2.96
N TRP A 362 -14.62 -33.67 -3.56
CA TRP A 362 -13.78 -34.64 -2.87
C TRP A 362 -12.96 -34.01 -1.73
N TRP A 363 -12.36 -32.83 -1.98
CA TRP A 363 -11.63 -32.08 -0.96
C TRP A 363 -12.53 -31.57 0.15
N PHE A 364 -13.68 -30.96 -0.20
CA PHE A 364 -14.58 -30.44 0.82
C PHE A 364 -15.15 -31.56 1.72
N LYS A 365 -15.43 -32.74 1.17
CA LYS A 365 -15.90 -33.88 1.98
C LYS A 365 -14.89 -34.23 3.07
N ARG A 366 -13.58 -34.20 2.77
CA ARG A 366 -12.50 -34.45 3.75
C ARG A 366 -12.47 -33.38 4.83
N GLY A 367 -12.43 -32.10 4.45
CA GLY A 367 -12.41 -31.00 5.42
C GLY A 367 -13.65 -30.98 6.32
N ALA A 368 -14.83 -31.26 5.76
CA ALA A 368 -16.09 -31.34 6.50
C ALA A 368 -16.07 -32.43 7.59
N THR A 369 -15.36 -33.55 7.39
CA THR A 369 -15.22 -34.59 8.44
C THR A 369 -14.55 -34.07 9.72
N LYS A 370 -13.82 -32.96 9.63
CA LYS A 370 -13.10 -32.30 10.73
C LYS A 370 -13.64 -30.90 11.03
N ASN A 371 -14.90 -30.63 10.70
CA ASN A 371 -15.60 -29.37 10.96
C ASN A 371 -14.95 -28.13 10.30
N ASP A 372 -14.30 -28.29 9.15
CA ASP A 372 -13.80 -27.13 8.40
C ASP A 372 -14.96 -26.29 7.83
N SER A 373 -14.87 -24.98 8.05
CA SER A 373 -15.92 -24.03 7.72
C SER A 373 -16.03 -23.75 6.22
N ASN A 374 -14.89 -23.65 5.52
CA ASN A 374 -14.83 -23.48 4.07
C ASN A 374 -15.42 -24.70 3.35
N SER A 375 -15.19 -25.89 3.89
CA SER A 375 -15.75 -27.14 3.39
C SER A 375 -17.26 -27.22 3.52
N TYR A 376 -17.81 -26.76 4.65
CA TYR A 376 -19.26 -26.65 4.80
C TYR A 376 -19.86 -25.65 3.81
N TYR A 377 -19.24 -24.49 3.64
CA TYR A 377 -19.67 -23.51 2.64
C TYR A 377 -19.62 -24.10 1.21
N GLY A 378 -18.49 -24.70 0.82
CA GLY A 378 -18.31 -25.30 -0.50
C GLY A 378 -19.33 -26.39 -0.82
N LEU A 379 -19.51 -27.37 0.07
CA LEU A 379 -20.54 -28.41 -0.10
C LEU A 379 -21.95 -27.83 -0.13
N GLY A 380 -22.21 -26.81 0.70
CA GLY A 380 -23.49 -26.13 0.76
C GLY A 380 -23.83 -25.41 -0.54
N TYR A 381 -22.88 -24.65 -1.07
CA TYR A 381 -22.96 -23.94 -2.35
C TYR A 381 -23.19 -24.92 -3.51
N MET A 382 -22.40 -26.00 -3.57
CA MET A 382 -22.52 -27.02 -4.62
C MET A 382 -23.88 -27.72 -4.59
N ALA A 383 -24.41 -28.03 -3.40
CA ALA A 383 -25.74 -28.63 -3.24
C ALA A 383 -26.87 -27.64 -3.60
N TYR A 384 -26.72 -26.37 -3.23
CA TYR A 384 -27.70 -25.32 -3.51
C TYR A 384 -27.86 -25.05 -5.01
N HIS A 385 -26.74 -25.00 -5.75
CA HIS A 385 -26.73 -24.80 -7.20
C HIS A 385 -26.81 -26.09 -8.02
N GLY A 386 -26.77 -27.27 -7.38
CA GLY A 386 -26.84 -28.55 -8.07
C GLY A 386 -25.63 -28.86 -8.94
N LEU A 387 -24.43 -28.46 -8.52
CA LEU A 387 -23.19 -28.65 -9.27
C LEU A 387 -22.69 -30.11 -9.25
N THR A 388 -23.18 -30.93 -8.33
CA THR A 388 -22.81 -32.35 -8.23
C THR A 388 -23.80 -33.25 -8.99
N SER A 389 -23.39 -34.48 -9.28
CA SER A 389 -24.22 -35.52 -9.93
C SER A 389 -25.56 -35.82 -9.22
N ASN A 390 -25.69 -35.46 -7.94
CA ASN A 390 -26.92 -35.65 -7.16
C ASN A 390 -28.02 -34.61 -7.48
N GLY A 391 -27.74 -33.61 -8.32
CA GLY A 391 -28.67 -32.52 -8.63
C GLY A 391 -28.82 -31.49 -7.49
N VAL A 392 -29.85 -30.65 -7.60
CA VAL A 392 -30.13 -29.55 -6.67
C VAL A 392 -30.77 -30.08 -5.38
N ASP A 393 -30.11 -29.84 -4.24
CA ASP A 393 -30.64 -30.10 -2.89
C ASP A 393 -30.46 -28.85 -2.03
N ARG A 394 -31.41 -27.92 -2.15
CA ARG A 394 -31.38 -26.63 -1.45
C ARG A 394 -31.48 -26.80 0.07
N GLU A 395 -32.20 -27.81 0.55
CA GLU A 395 -32.37 -28.02 1.99
C GLU A 395 -31.06 -28.46 2.63
N LYS A 396 -30.38 -29.45 2.05
CA LYS A 396 -29.04 -29.86 2.49
C LYS A 396 -28.03 -28.74 2.31
N GLY A 397 -28.11 -28.01 1.19
CA GLY A 397 -27.27 -26.85 0.92
C GLY A 397 -27.34 -25.82 2.04
N MET A 398 -28.56 -25.39 2.40
CA MET A 398 -28.79 -24.39 3.45
C MET A 398 -28.38 -24.89 4.84
N ARG A 399 -28.58 -26.18 5.15
CA ARG A 399 -28.07 -26.75 6.42
C ARG A 399 -26.56 -26.61 6.54
N LEU A 400 -25.83 -26.92 5.47
CA LEU A 400 -24.37 -26.82 5.45
C LEU A 400 -23.88 -25.36 5.51
N ILE A 401 -24.55 -24.45 4.78
CA ILE A 401 -24.24 -23.01 4.83
C ILE A 401 -24.43 -22.47 6.26
N ASN A 402 -25.52 -22.84 6.93
CA ASN A 402 -25.76 -22.41 8.31
C ASN A 402 -24.67 -22.89 9.28
N LEU A 403 -24.13 -24.11 9.09
CA LEU A 403 -22.98 -24.59 9.87
C LEU A 403 -21.72 -23.74 9.62
N ALA A 404 -21.48 -23.32 8.38
CA ALA A 404 -20.36 -22.43 8.06
C ALA A 404 -20.56 -21.01 8.65
N VAL A 405 -21.80 -20.50 8.65
CA VAL A 405 -22.18 -19.21 9.25
C VAL A 405 -21.99 -19.22 10.77
N MET A 406 -22.32 -20.33 11.44
CA MET A 406 -22.05 -20.49 12.88
C MET A 406 -20.56 -20.38 13.22
N ASN A 407 -19.68 -20.68 12.27
CA ASN A 407 -18.23 -20.54 12.38
C ASN A 407 -17.71 -19.21 11.80
N GLU A 408 -18.59 -18.20 11.64
CA GLU A 408 -18.28 -16.86 11.10
C GLU A 408 -17.53 -16.87 9.75
N ASN A 409 -17.83 -17.84 8.88
CA ASN A 409 -17.20 -17.89 7.57
C ASN A 409 -17.59 -16.69 6.69
N PRO A 410 -16.64 -15.89 6.18
CA PRO A 410 -16.95 -14.69 5.40
C PRO A 410 -17.71 -14.99 4.11
N HIS A 411 -17.43 -16.13 3.44
CA HIS A 411 -18.10 -16.52 2.20
C HIS A 411 -19.52 -17.04 2.46
N ALA A 412 -19.71 -17.82 3.52
CA ALA A 412 -21.05 -18.29 3.90
C ALA A 412 -21.96 -17.15 4.37
N LEU A 413 -21.41 -16.19 5.15
CA LEU A 413 -22.11 -14.98 5.56
C LEU A 413 -22.55 -14.16 4.35
N MET A 414 -21.65 -13.98 3.37
CA MET A 414 -21.94 -13.30 2.12
C MET A 414 -23.07 -13.99 1.36
N PHE A 415 -22.92 -15.28 1.12
CA PHE A 415 -23.88 -16.07 0.36
C PHE A 415 -25.27 -16.09 1.01
N LEU A 416 -25.34 -16.29 2.34
CA LEU A 416 -26.59 -16.21 3.06
C LEU A 416 -27.20 -14.80 3.00
N GLY A 417 -26.37 -13.76 3.11
CA GLY A 417 -26.81 -12.37 2.99
C GLY A 417 -27.48 -12.09 1.64
N LEU A 418 -26.95 -12.64 0.54
CA LEU A 418 -27.54 -12.49 -0.79
C LEU A 418 -28.87 -13.21 -0.93
N ILE A 419 -28.97 -14.43 -0.41
CA ILE A 419 -30.26 -15.15 -0.38
C ILE A 419 -31.30 -14.33 0.40
N ARG A 420 -30.92 -13.77 1.56
CA ARG A 420 -31.82 -12.92 2.35
C ARG A 420 -32.21 -11.65 1.61
N LEU A 421 -31.30 -11.08 0.83
CA LEU A 421 -31.58 -9.92 0.00
C LEU A 421 -32.60 -10.25 -1.10
N GLU A 422 -32.44 -11.39 -1.79
CA GLU A 422 -33.40 -11.89 -2.79
C GLU A 422 -34.77 -12.19 -2.19
N GLU A 423 -34.81 -12.69 -0.96
CA GLU A 423 -36.04 -12.92 -0.17
C GLU A 423 -36.67 -11.62 0.38
N ALA A 424 -36.13 -10.44 0.05
CA ALA A 424 -36.54 -9.14 0.58
C ALA A 424 -36.44 -9.00 2.12
N ARG A 425 -35.57 -9.79 2.76
CA ARG A 425 -35.24 -9.71 4.20
C ARG A 425 -34.04 -8.80 4.43
N TYR A 426 -34.25 -7.50 4.17
CA TYR A 426 -33.17 -6.52 4.09
C TYR A 426 -32.36 -6.33 5.39
N GLU A 427 -33.03 -6.34 6.55
CA GLU A 427 -32.38 -6.16 7.85
C GLU A 427 -31.44 -7.34 8.19
N GLU A 428 -31.92 -8.58 7.98
CA GLU A 428 -31.09 -9.78 8.14
C GLU A 428 -29.88 -9.76 7.18
N ALA A 429 -30.10 -9.42 5.91
CA ALA A 429 -29.04 -9.32 4.91
C ALA A 429 -27.96 -8.30 5.32
N TYR A 430 -28.39 -7.10 5.74
CA TYR A 430 -27.50 -6.04 6.22
C TYR A 430 -26.62 -6.50 7.39
N HIS A 431 -27.19 -7.16 8.40
CA HIS A 431 -26.42 -7.67 9.54
C HIS A 431 -25.43 -8.78 9.15
N LEU A 432 -25.79 -9.64 8.19
CA LEU A 432 -24.88 -10.65 7.65
C LEU A 432 -23.72 -10.02 6.89
N PHE A 433 -23.98 -9.00 6.07
CA PHE A 433 -22.93 -8.26 5.38
C PHE A 433 -22.00 -7.51 6.35
N LEU A 434 -22.53 -6.94 7.43
CA LEU A 434 -21.70 -6.32 8.48
C LEU A 434 -20.75 -7.33 9.12
N ARG A 435 -21.23 -8.53 9.45
CA ARG A 435 -20.39 -9.61 9.98
C ARG A 435 -19.34 -10.06 8.97
N ALA A 436 -19.69 -10.20 7.70
CA ALA A 436 -18.72 -10.51 6.65
C ALA A 436 -17.65 -9.41 6.50
N ALA A 437 -18.03 -8.14 6.64
CA ALA A 437 -17.12 -7.00 6.57
C ALA A 437 -16.15 -6.94 7.75
N THR A 438 -16.56 -7.37 8.95
CA THR A 438 -15.64 -7.52 10.09
C THR A 438 -14.57 -8.58 9.84
N GLN A 439 -14.85 -9.57 9.00
CA GLN A 439 -13.88 -10.56 8.52
C GLN A 439 -13.11 -10.11 7.27
N LYS A 440 -13.13 -8.81 6.96
CA LYS A 440 -12.45 -8.19 5.80
C LYS A 440 -12.86 -8.77 4.43
N SER A 441 -14.08 -9.30 4.30
CA SER A 441 -14.61 -9.77 3.02
C SER A 441 -14.84 -8.61 2.06
N VAL A 442 -14.09 -8.53 0.96
CA VAL A 442 -14.13 -7.37 0.04
C VAL A 442 -15.50 -7.16 -0.57
N ILE A 443 -16.15 -8.23 -1.01
CA ILE A 443 -17.48 -8.18 -1.63
C ILE A 443 -18.52 -7.60 -0.67
N SER A 444 -18.35 -7.81 0.64
CA SER A 444 -19.28 -7.28 1.64
C SER A 444 -19.30 -5.77 1.70
N TYR A 445 -18.18 -5.11 1.38
CA TYR A 445 -18.13 -3.66 1.32
C TYR A 445 -19.04 -3.12 0.23
N LYS A 446 -19.11 -3.74 -0.95
CA LYS A 446 -20.05 -3.34 -2.01
C LYS A 446 -21.50 -3.46 -1.55
N TYR A 447 -21.90 -4.62 -1.05
CA TYR A 447 -23.30 -4.83 -0.64
C TYR A 447 -23.71 -3.97 0.56
N LEU A 448 -22.79 -3.72 1.51
CA LEU A 448 -23.04 -2.74 2.57
C LEU A 448 -23.21 -1.32 2.01
N ALA A 449 -22.39 -0.95 1.03
CA ALA A 449 -22.52 0.35 0.38
C ALA A 449 -23.85 0.48 -0.36
N ASP A 450 -24.28 -0.55 -1.10
CA ASP A 450 -25.60 -0.61 -1.73
C ASP A 450 -26.73 -0.50 -0.68
N CYS A 451 -26.57 -1.14 0.49
CA CYS A 451 -27.50 -1.01 1.62
C CYS A 451 -27.62 0.43 2.13
N TYR A 452 -26.50 1.11 2.38
CA TYR A 452 -26.51 2.51 2.82
C TYR A 452 -26.96 3.49 1.74
N TYR A 453 -26.65 3.21 0.47
CA TYR A 453 -27.04 4.06 -0.66
C TYR A 453 -28.54 4.06 -0.90
N ASN A 454 -29.15 2.87 -0.85
CA ASN A 454 -30.59 2.67 -1.05
C ASN A 454 -31.41 2.81 0.23
N GLY A 455 -30.79 2.69 1.41
CA GLY A 455 -31.49 2.59 2.69
C GLY A 455 -32.19 1.24 2.87
N THR A 456 -31.59 0.15 2.39
CA THR A 456 -32.13 -1.22 2.53
C THR A 456 -31.54 -1.92 3.75
N GLY A 457 -32.38 -2.15 4.76
CA GLY A 457 -31.97 -2.78 6.04
C GLY A 457 -31.30 -1.81 7.02
N THR A 458 -31.03 -0.57 6.60
CA THR A 458 -30.46 0.51 7.41
C THR A 458 -30.97 1.86 6.90
N SER A 459 -30.68 2.95 7.60
CA SER A 459 -30.99 4.30 7.11
C SER A 459 -30.06 4.69 5.96
N ARG A 460 -30.59 5.48 5.02
CA ARG A 460 -29.80 6.01 3.91
C ARG A 460 -28.68 6.91 4.45
N SER A 461 -27.44 6.65 4.05
CA SER A 461 -26.27 7.43 4.45
C SER A 461 -25.27 7.50 3.31
N MET A 462 -25.17 8.68 2.68
CA MET A 462 -24.26 8.90 1.54
C MET A 462 -22.79 8.80 1.94
N ILE A 463 -22.45 9.31 3.14
CA ILE A 463 -21.09 9.22 3.66
C ILE A 463 -20.70 7.77 3.95
N SER A 464 -21.56 6.99 4.61
CA SER A 464 -21.29 5.57 4.87
C SER A 464 -21.17 4.78 3.57
N ALA A 465 -22.08 5.01 2.61
CA ALA A 465 -22.02 4.39 1.30
C ALA A 465 -20.70 4.71 0.57
N SER A 466 -20.28 5.98 0.56
CA SER A 466 -19.01 6.41 -0.04
C SER A 466 -17.81 5.69 0.58
N LEU A 467 -17.76 5.60 1.92
CA LEU A 467 -16.66 4.95 2.63
C LEU A 467 -16.59 3.45 2.34
N TYR A 468 -17.73 2.76 2.26
CA TYR A 468 -17.76 1.33 1.96
C TYR A 468 -17.47 1.05 0.47
N TYR A 469 -17.99 1.85 -0.47
CA TYR A 469 -17.58 1.71 -1.87
C TYR A 469 -16.10 1.99 -2.06
N LYS A 470 -15.54 3.02 -1.39
CA LYS A 470 -14.10 3.30 -1.39
C LYS A 470 -13.30 2.07 -0.96
N LYS A 471 -13.67 1.43 0.16
CA LYS A 471 -13.01 0.18 0.62
C LYS A 471 -13.07 -0.94 -0.40
N PHE A 472 -14.21 -1.12 -1.08
CA PHE A 472 -14.33 -2.10 -2.17
C PHE A 472 -13.40 -1.76 -3.34
N VAL A 473 -13.47 -0.53 -3.83
CA VAL A 473 -12.69 -0.05 -4.99
C VAL A 473 -11.20 -0.16 -4.71
N GLU A 474 -10.72 0.29 -3.56
CA GLU A 474 -9.31 0.22 -3.20
C GLU A 474 -8.80 -1.20 -3.05
N ALA A 475 -9.61 -2.11 -2.49
CA ALA A 475 -9.23 -3.52 -2.34
C ALA A 475 -9.09 -4.23 -3.70
N ILE A 476 -9.96 -3.92 -4.66
CA ILE A 476 -9.93 -4.54 -6.00
C ILE A 476 -8.86 -3.89 -6.89
N ARG A 477 -8.81 -2.55 -6.90
CA ARG A 477 -7.90 -1.79 -7.77
C ARG A 477 -6.47 -1.69 -7.27
N ALA A 478 -6.16 -2.16 -6.06
CA ALA A 478 -4.80 -2.08 -5.48
C ALA A 478 -3.70 -2.55 -6.45
N SER A 479 -3.88 -3.71 -7.09
CA SER A 479 -2.96 -4.25 -8.11
C SER A 479 -2.81 -3.39 -9.37
N ALA A 480 -3.85 -2.64 -9.72
CA ALA A 480 -3.86 -1.75 -10.89
C ALA A 480 -3.30 -0.36 -10.58
N THR A 481 -2.85 -0.12 -9.35
CA THR A 481 -2.21 1.14 -8.99
C THR A 481 -0.73 1.16 -9.34
N SER A 482 -0.20 2.37 -9.49
CA SER A 482 1.22 2.65 -9.61
C SER A 482 2.06 2.29 -8.39
N MET A 483 1.47 1.86 -7.26
CA MET A 483 2.20 1.64 -6.01
C MET A 483 3.18 0.46 -6.07
N ALA A 484 2.86 -0.59 -6.83
CA ALA A 484 3.77 -1.71 -7.07
C ALA A 484 5.06 -1.22 -7.75
N ILE A 485 4.90 -0.48 -8.84
CA ILE A 485 6.00 0.13 -9.59
C ILE A 485 6.76 1.11 -8.70
N ALA A 486 6.05 1.91 -7.89
CA ALA A 486 6.69 2.82 -6.94
C ALA A 486 7.67 2.10 -6.00
N LEU A 487 7.30 0.92 -5.52
CA LEU A 487 8.16 0.13 -4.64
C LEU A 487 9.32 -0.53 -5.41
N GLU A 488 9.07 -1.01 -6.63
CA GLU A 488 10.08 -1.55 -7.56
C GLU A 488 11.20 -0.55 -7.84
N GLU A 489 10.83 0.69 -8.17
CA GLU A 489 11.77 1.79 -8.44
C GLU A 489 12.74 2.03 -7.28
N ILE A 490 12.31 1.82 -6.03
CA ILE A 490 13.20 1.96 -4.87
C ILE A 490 13.98 0.67 -4.59
N ASP A 491 13.28 -0.46 -4.50
CA ASP A 491 13.85 -1.73 -4.06
C ASP A 491 14.92 -2.24 -5.04
N GLU A 492 14.72 -2.06 -6.34
CA GLU A 492 15.61 -2.57 -7.39
C GLU A 492 16.62 -1.53 -7.86
N TYR A 493 16.19 -0.27 -8.01
CA TYR A 493 17.01 0.77 -8.66
C TYR A 493 17.43 1.92 -7.74
N GLY A 494 16.76 2.12 -6.60
CA GLY A 494 17.00 3.25 -5.69
C GLY A 494 16.55 4.61 -6.26
N TYR A 495 15.61 4.62 -7.21
CA TYR A 495 15.09 5.82 -7.86
C TYR A 495 13.95 6.46 -7.06
N PHE A 496 14.32 7.17 -5.99
CA PHE A 496 13.36 7.86 -5.10
C PHE A 496 12.44 8.85 -5.81
N HIS A 497 12.91 9.52 -6.87
CA HIS A 497 12.11 10.48 -7.63
C HIS A 497 10.95 9.80 -8.37
N ASN A 498 11.22 8.68 -9.05
CA ASN A 498 10.23 7.89 -9.79
C ASN A 498 9.18 7.34 -8.83
N SER A 499 9.65 6.74 -7.73
CA SER A 499 8.76 6.24 -6.70
C SER A 499 7.84 7.31 -6.13
N PHE A 500 8.39 8.50 -5.84
CA PHE A 500 7.62 9.60 -5.28
C PHE A 500 6.45 10.01 -6.17
N VAL A 501 6.65 10.16 -7.49
CA VAL A 501 5.57 10.56 -8.42
C VAL A 501 4.49 9.48 -8.54
N TYR A 502 4.85 8.20 -8.48
CA TYR A 502 3.89 7.10 -8.48
C TYR A 502 3.04 7.07 -7.21
N TYR A 503 3.65 7.25 -6.04
CA TYR A 503 2.91 7.37 -4.77
C TYR A 503 2.04 8.61 -4.74
N LEU A 504 2.54 9.73 -5.26
CA LEU A 504 1.78 10.97 -5.34
C LEU A 504 0.52 10.81 -6.21
N TYR A 505 0.63 10.13 -7.36
CA TYR A 505 -0.51 9.80 -8.21
C TYR A 505 -1.55 8.95 -7.45
N ALA A 506 -1.10 7.88 -6.80
CA ALA A 506 -1.98 7.01 -6.00
C ALA A 506 -2.57 7.74 -4.77
N ALA A 507 -1.83 8.64 -4.13
CA ALA A 507 -2.31 9.43 -3.01
C ALA A 507 -3.48 10.33 -3.42
N GLN A 508 -3.45 10.92 -4.63
CA GLN A 508 -4.58 11.70 -5.13
C GLN A 508 -5.83 10.83 -5.41
N MET A 509 -5.66 9.54 -5.66
CA MET A 509 -6.78 8.58 -5.76
C MET A 509 -7.35 8.15 -4.40
N GLY A 510 -6.78 8.63 -3.29
CA GLY A 510 -7.28 8.40 -1.93
C GLY A 510 -6.68 7.23 -1.16
N TYR A 511 -5.66 6.56 -1.70
CA TYR A 511 -4.99 5.47 -1.02
C TYR A 511 -4.16 5.99 0.17
N ALA A 512 -4.60 5.69 1.39
CA ALA A 512 -3.91 6.11 2.62
C ALA A 512 -2.45 5.64 2.67
N LEU A 513 -2.17 4.43 2.17
CA LEU A 513 -0.81 3.87 2.08
C LEU A 513 0.09 4.74 1.17
N ALA A 514 -0.42 5.19 0.03
CA ALA A 514 0.30 6.07 -0.87
C ALA A 514 0.53 7.45 -0.25
N GLU A 515 -0.45 7.97 0.49
CA GLU A 515 -0.33 9.24 1.20
C GLU A 515 0.83 9.21 2.21
N ILE A 516 0.97 8.11 2.97
CA ILE A 516 2.05 7.94 3.95
C ILE A 516 3.40 7.79 3.27
N ASN A 517 3.50 6.96 2.23
CA ASN A 517 4.76 6.77 1.53
C ASN A 517 5.23 8.07 0.87
N ALA A 518 4.32 8.83 0.24
CA ALA A 518 4.65 10.15 -0.31
C ALA A 518 5.10 11.12 0.79
N ALA A 519 4.41 11.16 1.93
CA ALA A 519 4.81 11.98 3.07
C ALA A 519 6.18 11.58 3.63
N TYR A 520 6.43 10.27 3.78
CA TYR A 520 7.69 9.73 4.30
C TYR A 520 8.86 10.00 3.37
N LEU A 521 8.68 9.78 2.06
CA LEU A 521 9.71 10.06 1.06
C LEU A 521 10.13 11.52 1.13
N MET A 522 9.19 12.45 1.26
CA MET A 522 9.53 13.84 1.53
C MET A 522 10.27 13.95 2.89
N ASP A 523 9.63 13.58 4.01
CA ASP A 523 10.13 13.71 5.38
C ASP A 523 11.62 13.29 5.55
N GLU A 524 12.00 12.12 5.03
CA GLU A 524 13.37 11.60 5.10
C GLU A 524 14.30 12.14 4.00
N ASN A 525 13.82 12.21 2.74
CA ASN A 525 14.64 12.59 1.59
C ASN A 525 14.40 14.04 1.18
N LYS A 526 14.85 14.98 2.00
CA LYS A 526 14.72 16.43 1.75
C LYS A 526 15.21 16.90 0.36
N PHE A 527 16.09 16.15 -0.30
CA PHE A 527 16.55 16.48 -1.66
C PHE A 527 15.47 16.32 -2.73
N LEU A 528 14.44 15.50 -2.51
CA LEU A 528 13.33 15.31 -3.44
C LEU A 528 12.59 16.62 -3.72
N ILE A 529 12.69 17.60 -2.80
CA ILE A 529 12.14 18.93 -3.02
C ILE A 529 12.66 19.58 -4.30
N ASN A 530 13.92 19.33 -4.67
CA ASN A 530 14.55 19.88 -5.86
C ASN A 530 14.06 19.23 -7.16
N SER A 531 13.28 18.16 -7.09
CA SER A 531 12.60 17.59 -8.27
C SER A 531 11.18 18.13 -8.41
N VAL A 532 10.47 18.25 -7.29
CA VAL A 532 9.06 18.64 -7.25
C VAL A 532 8.89 20.15 -7.35
N PHE A 533 9.74 20.89 -6.64
CA PHE A 533 9.68 22.34 -6.56
C PHE A 533 10.81 23.04 -7.31
N ARG A 534 11.55 22.32 -8.17
CA ARG A 534 12.67 22.85 -8.97
C ARG A 534 12.33 24.15 -9.70
N TYR A 535 11.07 24.22 -10.14
CA TYR A 535 10.53 25.27 -10.99
C TYR A 535 10.04 26.49 -10.21
N PHE A 536 9.99 26.43 -8.89
CA PHE A 536 9.62 27.57 -8.05
C PHE A 536 10.87 28.29 -7.54
N ASN A 537 10.89 29.62 -7.69
CA ASN A 537 11.93 30.49 -7.13
C ASN A 537 11.81 30.63 -5.60
N TYR A 538 11.87 29.52 -4.87
CA TYR A 538 11.88 29.51 -3.41
C TYR A 538 13.28 29.71 -2.85
N THR A 539 13.38 30.46 -1.76
CA THR A 539 14.56 30.42 -0.89
C THR A 539 14.67 29.06 -0.18
N GLN A 540 15.86 28.69 0.30
CA GLN A 540 16.05 27.43 1.04
C GLN A 540 15.11 27.30 2.26
N SER A 541 14.81 28.42 2.95
CA SER A 541 13.88 28.40 4.08
C SER A 541 12.42 28.20 3.65
N GLU A 542 12.01 28.76 2.51
CA GLU A 542 10.65 28.57 1.97
C GLU A 542 10.46 27.15 1.45
N GLN A 543 11.53 26.58 0.85
CA GLN A 543 11.61 25.18 0.46
C GLN A 543 11.37 24.27 1.67
N GLU A 544 12.15 24.41 2.74
CA GLU A 544 11.99 23.60 3.95
C GLU A 544 10.57 23.75 4.56
N ALA A 545 10.02 24.96 4.58
CA ALA A 545 8.67 25.17 5.10
C ALA A 545 7.57 24.55 4.21
N ALA A 546 7.69 24.63 2.88
CA ALA A 546 6.77 24.02 1.93
C ALA A 546 6.81 22.48 2.03
N HIS A 547 8.01 21.94 2.21
CA HIS A 547 8.27 20.52 2.42
C HIS A 547 7.58 19.98 3.68
N ASP A 548 7.85 20.62 4.83
CA ASP A 548 7.29 20.20 6.11
C ASP A 548 5.76 20.30 6.09
N LYS A 549 5.22 21.33 5.42
CA LYS A 549 3.77 21.49 5.22
C LYS A 549 3.19 20.41 4.32
N PHE A 550 3.88 20.04 3.25
CA PHE A 550 3.44 18.98 2.35
C PHE A 550 3.33 17.63 3.07
N ALA A 551 4.39 17.22 3.77
CA ALA A 551 4.38 15.98 4.55
C ALA A 551 3.29 16.00 5.64
N TYR A 552 3.12 17.13 6.33
CA TYR A 552 2.04 17.33 7.30
C TYR A 552 0.65 17.11 6.71
N GLU A 553 0.36 17.69 5.54
CA GLU A 553 -0.94 17.57 4.89
C GLU A 553 -1.25 16.12 4.49
N PHE A 554 -0.25 15.39 3.99
CA PHE A 554 -0.40 13.99 3.60
C PHE A 554 -0.54 13.06 4.80
N TYR A 555 0.27 13.24 5.85
CA TYR A 555 0.06 12.53 7.11
C TYR A 555 -1.32 12.84 7.72
N SER A 556 -1.79 14.09 7.62
CA SER A 556 -3.13 14.49 8.10
C SER A 556 -4.24 13.76 7.35
N ARG A 557 -4.12 13.64 6.03
CA ARG A 557 -5.07 12.89 5.20
C ARG A 557 -5.08 11.42 5.56
N ALA A 558 -3.91 10.77 5.61
CA ALA A 558 -3.81 9.36 5.93
C ALA A 558 -4.35 9.04 7.34
N ALA A 559 -4.05 9.90 8.32
CA ALA A 559 -4.58 9.77 9.68
C ALA A 559 -6.11 9.92 9.73
N ALA A 560 -6.69 10.80 8.91
CA ALA A 560 -8.14 10.95 8.81
C ALA A 560 -8.82 9.69 8.22
N GLN A 561 -8.09 8.90 7.44
CA GLN A 561 -8.53 7.59 6.95
C GLN A 561 -8.37 6.46 7.99
N GLY A 562 -7.83 6.77 9.18
CA GLY A 562 -7.60 5.83 10.25
C GLY A 562 -6.26 5.10 10.17
N ASP A 563 -5.31 5.59 9.37
CA ASP A 563 -3.97 5.03 9.38
C ASP A 563 -3.21 5.40 10.67
N ILE A 564 -2.68 4.37 11.33
CA ILE A 564 -2.12 4.47 12.67
C ILE A 564 -0.69 5.02 12.65
N ASP A 565 0.08 4.69 11.61
CA ASP A 565 1.42 5.20 11.38
C ASP A 565 1.38 6.72 11.15
N ALA A 566 0.43 7.16 10.33
CA ALA A 566 0.17 8.56 10.07
C ALA A 566 -0.26 9.31 11.34
N ILE A 567 -1.18 8.74 12.14
CA ILE A 567 -1.60 9.32 13.42
C ILE A 567 -0.38 9.49 14.34
N PHE A 568 0.49 8.49 14.42
CA PHE A 568 1.69 8.57 15.25
C PHE A 568 2.65 9.66 14.75
N LYS A 569 2.95 9.71 13.44
CA LYS A 569 3.80 10.74 12.81
C LYS A 569 3.24 12.15 13.03
N LEU A 570 1.92 12.32 12.95
CA LEU A 570 1.28 13.60 13.30
C LEU A 570 1.54 14.00 14.75
N GLY A 571 1.62 13.02 15.66
CA GLY A 571 2.03 13.24 17.04
C GLY A 571 3.37 13.96 17.14
N ASP A 572 4.38 13.48 16.39
CA ASP A 572 5.70 14.11 16.31
C ASP A 572 5.66 15.49 15.65
N TYR A 573 4.87 15.65 14.59
CA TYR A 573 4.69 16.94 13.91
C TYR A 573 4.09 17.99 14.85
N TYR A 574 3.09 17.62 15.66
CA TYR A 574 2.55 18.50 16.70
C TYR A 574 3.53 18.72 17.86
N TYR A 575 4.34 17.73 18.22
CA TYR A 575 5.31 17.84 19.31
C TYR A 575 6.47 18.80 18.94
N TYR A 576 7.05 18.62 17.76
CA TYR A 576 8.18 19.40 17.27
C TYR A 576 7.77 20.69 16.56
N GLY A 577 6.52 20.79 16.11
CA GLY A 577 6.00 21.94 15.36
C GLY A 577 6.50 21.98 13.92
N ILE A 578 6.51 20.82 13.25
CA ILE A 578 6.97 20.64 11.87
C ILE A 578 5.74 20.79 10.96
N GLY A 579 5.74 21.76 10.03
CA GLY A 579 4.59 22.04 9.15
C GLY A 579 3.33 22.58 9.85
N THR A 580 3.26 22.50 11.18
CA THR A 580 2.15 22.96 12.05
C THR A 580 2.72 23.65 13.30
N PRO A 581 1.98 24.57 13.96
CA PRO A 581 2.36 25.04 15.28
C PRO A 581 2.49 23.90 16.31
N LYS A 582 3.39 24.07 17.28
CA LYS A 582 3.54 23.14 18.40
C LYS A 582 2.25 23.02 19.21
N ASP A 583 1.76 21.80 19.38
CA ASP A 583 0.59 21.47 20.19
C ASP A 583 0.80 20.14 20.92
N TYR A 584 1.36 20.23 22.12
CA TYR A 584 1.64 19.05 22.93
C TYR A 584 0.37 18.29 23.36
N SER A 585 -0.80 18.93 23.40
CA SER A 585 -2.06 18.26 23.76
C SER A 585 -2.53 17.35 22.63
N LYS A 586 -2.47 17.85 21.39
CA LYS A 586 -2.72 17.04 20.20
C LYS A 586 -1.70 15.93 20.05
N ALA A 587 -0.41 16.21 20.27
CA ALA A 587 0.64 15.20 20.23
C ALA A 587 0.34 14.02 21.17
N TYR A 588 0.01 14.32 22.44
CA TYR A 588 -0.37 13.29 23.43
C TYR A 588 -1.58 12.47 22.96
N THR A 589 -2.59 13.13 22.39
CA THR A 589 -3.80 12.47 21.90
C THR A 589 -3.49 11.51 20.76
N CYS A 590 -2.63 11.92 19.83
CA CYS A 590 -2.18 11.08 18.73
C CYS A 590 -1.44 9.84 19.24
N TYR A 591 -0.45 10.01 20.15
CA TYR A 591 0.28 8.88 20.73
C TYR A 591 -0.64 7.91 21.50
N LYS A 592 -1.64 8.45 22.21
CA LYS A 592 -2.62 7.65 22.92
C LYS A 592 -3.48 6.82 21.97
N ILE A 593 -4.03 7.43 20.92
CA ILE A 593 -4.84 6.72 19.92
C ILE A 593 -4.01 5.62 19.25
N ALA A 594 -2.78 5.94 18.86
CA ALA A 594 -1.85 4.99 18.23
C ALA A 594 -1.56 3.78 19.13
N TYR A 595 -1.39 4.03 20.44
CA TYR A 595 -1.23 2.96 21.42
C TYR A 595 -2.51 2.13 21.63
N GLU A 596 -3.68 2.75 21.82
CA GLU A 596 -4.93 2.04 22.09
C GLU A 596 -5.35 1.14 20.91
N GLN A 597 -5.05 1.54 19.67
CA GLN A 597 -5.48 0.81 18.48
C GLN A 597 -4.49 -0.27 18.01
N SER A 598 -3.19 -0.12 18.24
CA SER A 598 -2.18 -1.08 17.74
C SER A 598 -1.10 -1.47 18.75
N SER A 599 -1.24 -1.09 20.02
CA SER A 599 -0.26 -1.40 21.07
C SER A 599 1.16 -0.93 20.75
N ILE A 600 1.28 0.23 20.08
CA ILE A 600 2.57 0.81 19.71
C ILE A 600 3.36 1.15 20.96
N GLY A 601 4.46 0.43 21.18
CA GLY A 601 5.32 0.65 22.35
C GLY A 601 5.93 2.06 22.40
N MET A 602 6.25 2.63 21.24
CA MET A 602 6.77 4.01 21.18
C MET A 602 5.73 5.05 21.61
N GLY A 603 4.43 4.77 21.50
CA GLY A 603 3.36 5.65 21.97
C GLY A 603 3.39 5.76 23.48
N LEU A 604 3.47 4.62 24.16
CA LEU A 604 3.66 4.58 25.62
C LEU A 604 4.95 5.27 26.05
N TRP A 605 6.05 5.10 25.30
CA TRP A 605 7.32 5.74 25.61
C TRP A 605 7.21 7.27 25.54
N ASN A 606 6.65 7.80 24.45
CA ASN A 606 6.46 9.24 24.26
C ASN A 606 5.50 9.80 25.32
N MET A 607 4.41 9.10 25.62
CA MET A 607 3.48 9.49 26.68
C MET A 607 4.14 9.47 28.07
N ALA A 608 4.97 8.46 28.37
CA ALA A 608 5.72 8.39 29.62
C ALA A 608 6.70 9.55 29.75
N TYR A 609 7.45 9.85 28.69
CA TYR A 609 8.34 11.00 28.62
C TYR A 609 7.59 12.33 28.84
N MET A 610 6.43 12.49 28.20
CA MET A 610 5.60 13.68 28.38
C MET A 610 5.14 13.86 29.84
N HIS A 611 4.76 12.78 30.53
CA HIS A 611 4.42 12.82 31.96
C HIS A 611 5.64 13.01 32.88
N GLU A 612 6.82 12.50 32.50
CA GLU A 612 8.04 12.67 33.29
C GLU A 612 8.48 14.15 33.35
N TYR A 613 8.33 14.87 32.24
CA TYR A 613 8.76 16.27 32.11
C TYR A 613 7.62 17.30 32.17
N GLY A 614 6.37 16.86 32.24
CA GLY A 614 5.20 17.76 32.27
C GLY A 614 4.96 18.50 30.94
N ILE A 615 5.18 17.82 29.82
CA ILE A 615 5.04 18.39 28.47
C ILE A 615 3.61 18.14 27.97
N GLY A 616 2.81 19.20 27.83
CA GLY A 616 1.41 19.13 27.38
C GLY A 616 0.42 18.54 28.40
N ARG A 617 0.91 17.90 29.45
CA ARG A 617 0.15 17.33 30.57
C ARG A 617 0.88 17.62 31.87
N ASP A 618 0.19 17.48 32.99
CA ASP A 618 0.80 17.62 34.31
C ASP A 618 1.92 16.60 34.50
N GLN A 619 3.00 17.07 35.13
CA GLN A 619 4.13 16.22 35.48
C GLN A 619 3.71 15.20 36.55
N ASP A 620 3.67 13.92 36.17
CA ASP A 620 3.36 12.82 37.08
C ASP A 620 4.28 11.63 36.80
N ILE A 621 5.29 11.49 37.66
CA ILE A 621 6.31 10.46 37.53
C ILE A 621 5.74 9.07 37.83
N TYR A 622 4.65 8.97 38.60
CA TYR A 622 3.99 7.69 38.86
C TYR A 622 3.23 7.20 37.62
N ILE A 623 2.56 8.10 36.90
CA ILE A 623 1.92 7.77 35.61
C ILE A 623 3.00 7.39 34.60
N ALA A 624 4.07 8.18 34.46
CA ALA A 624 5.18 7.87 33.57
C ALA A 624 5.75 6.46 33.82
N ARG A 625 5.99 6.13 35.09
CA ARG A 625 6.45 4.80 35.49
C ARG A 625 5.44 3.71 35.13
N ARG A 626 4.15 3.91 35.42
CA ARG A 626 3.11 2.92 35.12
C ARG A 626 3.07 2.60 33.61
N LEU A 627 3.18 3.61 32.76
CA LEU A 627 3.22 3.44 31.31
C LEU A 627 4.45 2.64 30.85
N LEU A 628 5.61 2.85 31.48
CA LEU A 628 6.81 2.05 31.21
C LEU A 628 6.73 0.62 31.77
N ASP A 629 6.11 0.43 32.93
CA ASP A 629 5.86 -0.90 33.50
C ASP A 629 4.95 -1.71 32.56
N GLU A 630 3.93 -1.08 31.96
CA GLU A 630 3.05 -1.67 30.94
C GLU A 630 3.82 -2.08 29.68
N LEU A 631 4.74 -1.23 29.21
CA LEU A 631 5.68 -1.55 28.14
C LEU A 631 6.57 -2.77 28.43
N SER A 632 7.01 -2.94 29.69
CA SER A 632 7.95 -4.00 30.09
C SER A 632 7.35 -5.41 30.02
N SER A 633 6.03 -5.52 29.95
CA SER A 633 5.32 -6.78 29.73
C SER A 633 5.56 -7.36 28.33
N ASN A 634 5.94 -6.52 27.35
CA ASN A 634 6.28 -6.94 25.99
C ASN A 634 7.73 -7.44 25.91
N GLN A 635 7.92 -8.69 25.47
CA GLN A 635 9.22 -9.40 25.49
C GLN A 635 10.36 -8.67 24.73
N ASN A 636 10.04 -7.86 23.71
CA ASN A 636 11.02 -7.30 22.79
C ASN A 636 11.85 -6.11 23.34
N SER A 637 11.44 -5.48 24.44
CA SER A 637 12.03 -4.20 24.87
C SER A 637 12.59 -4.19 26.31
N TYR A 638 12.77 -5.36 26.92
CA TYR A 638 13.12 -5.51 28.35
C TYR A 638 14.32 -4.69 28.81
N PHE A 639 15.42 -4.69 28.04
CA PHE A 639 16.67 -4.05 28.47
C PHE A 639 16.61 -2.51 28.42
N PRO A 640 16.24 -1.85 27.29
CA PRO A 640 16.04 -0.40 27.26
C PRO A 640 15.03 0.09 28.32
N LEU A 641 13.97 -0.68 28.57
CA LEU A 641 12.95 -0.34 29.56
C LEU A 641 13.48 -0.34 30.99
N LYS A 642 14.31 -1.32 31.37
CA LYS A 642 14.96 -1.31 32.69
C LYS A 642 15.87 -0.12 32.87
N VAL A 643 16.60 0.28 31.82
CA VAL A 643 17.46 1.47 31.85
C VAL A 643 16.60 2.73 32.03
N ALA A 644 15.47 2.84 31.32
CA ALA A 644 14.54 3.97 31.45
C ALA A 644 13.92 4.07 32.86
N ILE A 645 13.44 2.94 33.41
CA ILE A 645 12.90 2.88 34.78
C ILE A 645 13.98 3.27 35.80
N PHE A 646 15.22 2.83 35.59
CA PHE A 646 16.36 3.22 36.42
C PHE A 646 16.63 4.74 36.35
N TRP A 647 16.60 5.34 35.15
CA TRP A 647 16.73 6.79 34.97
C TRP A 647 15.61 7.57 35.66
N ILE A 648 14.36 7.12 35.55
CA ILE A 648 13.24 7.75 36.26
C ILE A 648 13.45 7.70 37.78
N ASN A 649 13.99 6.61 38.33
CA ASN A 649 14.30 6.54 39.75
C ASN A 649 15.39 7.55 40.16
N ILE A 650 16.41 7.74 39.32
CA ILE A 650 17.43 8.78 39.52
C ILE A 650 16.79 10.18 39.45
N HIS A 651 15.92 10.42 38.47
CA HIS A 651 15.23 11.69 38.31
C HIS A 651 14.30 11.99 39.49
N GLN A 652 13.55 11.01 40.00
CA GLN A 652 12.77 11.14 41.23
C GLN A 652 13.65 11.48 42.43
N LEU A 653 14.80 10.82 42.58
CA LEU A 653 15.75 11.11 43.65
C LEU A 653 16.27 12.55 43.54
N TYR A 654 16.61 12.98 42.33
CA TYR A 654 17.06 14.34 42.03
C TYR A 654 16.00 15.39 42.36
N ILE A 655 14.74 15.20 41.95
CA ILE A 655 13.62 16.11 42.28
C ILE A 655 13.40 16.17 43.79
N LYS A 656 13.47 15.03 44.49
CA LYS A 656 13.38 15.00 45.97
C LYS A 656 14.53 15.78 46.62
N LEU A 657 15.74 15.66 46.09
CA LEU A 657 16.92 16.37 46.58
C LEU A 657 16.80 17.88 46.36
N LEU A 658 16.32 18.30 45.18
CA LEU A 658 16.03 19.71 44.88
C LEU A 658 14.97 20.30 45.81
N LYS A 659 13.88 19.55 46.11
CA LYS A 659 12.87 19.98 47.07
C LYS A 659 13.45 20.13 48.48
N LEU A 660 14.31 19.20 48.90
CA LEU A 660 15.03 19.27 50.18
C LEU A 660 15.98 20.47 50.26
N LEU A 661 16.66 20.80 49.17
CA LEU A 661 17.56 21.95 49.09
C LEU A 661 16.83 23.30 48.98
N ARG A 662 15.59 23.34 48.45
CA ARG A 662 14.75 24.55 48.43
C ARG A 662 13.99 24.79 49.74
N LEU A 663 13.79 23.75 50.55
CA LEU A 663 13.17 23.83 51.88
C LEU A 663 14.18 24.11 53.01
N ARG A 664 15.48 23.97 52.74
CA ARG A 664 16.57 24.43 53.59
C ARG A 664 17.01 25.81 53.15
#